data_AF-A0A813CEC3-F1
#
_entry.id   AF-A0A813CEC3-F1
#
_cell.length_a   1.000
_cell.length_b   1.000
_cell.length_c   1.000
_cell.angle_alpha   90.00
_cell.angle_beta   90.00
_cell.angle_gamma   90.00
#
_symmetry.space_group_name_H-M   'P 1'
#
loop_
_entity.id
_entity.type
_entity.pdbx_description
1 polymer ?
#
loop_
_entity_poly.entity_id
_entity_poly.type
_entity_poly.pdbx_seq_one_letter_code
_entity_poly.pdbx_strand_id
1 'polypeptide(L)'
;ISVLALAVYAYLLVVLPIRWGTEELTSGRAPSLAGVWGKFEPSNLGLWLGTSIFAQEAVVVSQCVYQDTRLRDHRAFRPILVSSFLICSVASTALAAFGCMCYGDSVKQVFYLNFPASSLDVTIAETILCLVLLPTFVIQLYPVARCFDELLTCAGYVSLSSDDSDETLEDSEEGRGQSCLVKVLARWLLVIITCVVAAVVPDLACISGYSGSFAMSVIGFFLPPLCHLKLHHFRVSTLDWILDVGLLAVGVTALVLGVSNTSTDCAEVSQRGGRRKWRAPSFAAFWEGSRRPRMRLSAVSEDNLLGLDQDTVDLHRKYHDATITYTAMNIDWAQDKGYENDGELSETERDAVARAARARLFRWPELEDRDVHAVDFGPERLRFCKSADSAEALGDPGKNVFVVSQMRRPSRLRHALNELYREGISANIVDAVDGDGFRAQDELERLGIIPVPGYEGHKNHGIHLTTGEVGCFMSHFTIWHHMVKHNIPAALILEDDFDLQPDFALKLGEYLEEARGYDWNLLYVGRSPTEPDWTRLSQHIVEPGYTLWTVGYIMRLDGAKALLDARVERAFAPLDDYFSVAAGRGFDCFYNDKVLEWKPYIPVLLRPMALTPPLVMPYVGSMFLSDTAKVRAATRYVEDLPVSVPDE
;
A
#
# COMPACT_ATOMS: atom_id res chain seq x y z
N ILE A 1 -4.47 18.64 -19.88
CA ILE A 1 -3.06 19.08 -19.86
C ILE A 1 -2.19 18.14 -20.72
N SER A 2 -2.26 16.82 -20.51
CA SER A 2 -1.42 15.85 -21.22
C SER A 2 -1.62 15.80 -22.75
N VAL A 3 -2.85 15.94 -23.26
CA VAL A 3 -3.11 15.96 -24.73
C VAL A 3 -2.54 17.22 -25.38
N LEU A 4 -2.64 18.36 -24.72
CA LEU A 4 -2.08 19.63 -25.22
C LEU A 4 -0.55 19.59 -25.22
N ALA A 5 0.06 19.05 -24.16
CA ALA A 5 1.50 18.83 -24.07
C ALA A 5 1.98 17.85 -25.15
N LEU A 6 1.25 16.76 -25.40
CA LEU A 6 1.58 15.79 -26.45
C LEU A 6 1.50 16.42 -27.86
N ALA A 7 0.47 17.21 -28.13
CA ALA A 7 0.33 17.95 -29.39
C ALA A 7 1.47 18.96 -29.59
N VAL A 8 1.88 19.63 -28.51
CA VAL A 8 3.04 20.52 -28.45
C VAL A 8 4.34 19.76 -28.78
N TYR A 9 4.59 18.63 -28.12
CA TYR A 9 5.79 17.84 -28.38
C TYR A 9 5.81 17.25 -29.79
N ALA A 10 4.67 16.80 -30.31
CA ALA A 10 4.55 16.36 -31.69
C ALA A 10 4.87 17.49 -32.69
N TYR A 11 4.41 18.72 -32.41
CA TYR A 11 4.74 19.87 -33.24
C TYR A 11 6.26 20.19 -33.20
N LEU A 12 6.87 20.17 -32.02
CA LEU A 12 8.30 20.46 -31.83
C LEU A 12 9.23 19.38 -32.37
N LEU A 13 8.88 18.10 -32.21
CA LEU A 13 9.76 16.96 -32.51
C LEU A 13 9.53 16.36 -33.90
N VAL A 14 8.38 16.64 -34.53
CA VAL A 14 8.03 16.05 -35.84
C VAL A 14 7.80 17.15 -36.87
N VAL A 15 6.91 18.11 -36.59
CA VAL A 15 6.49 19.09 -37.60
C VAL A 15 7.60 20.09 -37.94
N LEU A 16 8.21 20.72 -36.92
CA LEU A 16 9.28 21.70 -37.15
C LEU A 16 10.53 21.08 -37.78
N PRO A 17 11.03 19.90 -37.32
CA PRO A 17 12.17 19.24 -37.94
C PRO A 17 11.92 18.86 -39.39
N ILE A 18 10.76 18.29 -39.72
CA ILE A 18 10.46 17.93 -41.11
C ILE A 18 10.43 19.18 -41.99
N ARG A 19 9.76 20.25 -41.55
CA ARG A 19 9.66 21.48 -42.33
C ARG A 19 11.03 22.09 -42.63
N TRP A 20 11.83 22.38 -41.61
CA TRP A 20 13.11 23.06 -41.77
C TRP A 20 14.24 22.13 -42.23
N GLY A 21 14.22 20.88 -41.81
CA GLY A 21 15.22 19.89 -42.22
C GLY A 21 15.07 19.50 -43.70
N THR A 22 13.84 19.44 -44.24
CA THR A 22 13.64 19.22 -45.69
C THR A 22 14.10 20.43 -46.52
N GLU A 23 13.88 21.65 -46.04
CA GLU A 23 14.46 22.87 -46.64
C GLU A 23 16.00 22.80 -46.66
N GLU A 24 16.63 22.37 -45.57
CA GLU A 24 18.10 22.27 -45.51
C GLU A 24 18.64 21.16 -46.43
N LEU A 25 17.98 20.00 -46.47
CA LEU A 25 18.33 18.88 -47.37
C LEU A 25 18.19 19.26 -48.86
N THR A 26 17.17 20.05 -49.20
CA THR A 26 16.93 20.49 -50.59
C THR A 26 17.77 21.71 -50.99
N SER A 27 18.30 22.46 -50.03
CA SER A 27 19.15 23.64 -50.27
C SER A 27 20.55 23.30 -50.81
N GLY A 28 20.94 22.03 -50.81
CA GLY A 28 22.27 21.56 -51.23
C GLY A 28 23.41 21.86 -50.24
N ARG A 29 23.09 22.40 -49.06
CA ARG A 29 24.05 22.67 -47.96
C ARG A 29 24.26 21.47 -47.03
N ALA A 30 23.39 20.46 -47.12
CA ALA A 30 23.48 19.26 -46.30
C ALA A 30 24.75 18.44 -46.60
N PRO A 31 25.37 17.84 -45.57
CA PRO A 31 26.55 16.99 -45.75
C PRO A 31 26.24 15.74 -46.58
N SER A 32 27.23 15.24 -47.32
CA SER A 32 27.07 13.98 -48.07
C SER A 32 26.83 12.81 -47.11
N LEU A 33 25.91 11.89 -47.46
CA LEU A 33 25.60 10.69 -46.68
C LEU A 33 26.85 9.87 -46.28
N ALA A 34 27.83 9.74 -47.17
CA ALA A 34 29.09 9.04 -46.90
C ALA A 34 30.02 9.78 -45.91
N GLY A 35 29.85 11.08 -45.73
CA GLY A 35 30.62 11.89 -44.78
C GLY A 35 30.02 11.95 -43.38
N VAL A 36 28.76 11.49 -43.22
CA VAL A 36 28.04 11.41 -41.95
C VAL A 36 28.03 9.97 -41.42
N TRP A 37 27.86 8.99 -42.31
CA TRP A 37 27.79 7.58 -41.93
C TRP A 37 29.19 6.98 -41.75
N GLY A 38 29.49 6.44 -40.56
CA GLY A 38 30.73 5.68 -40.29
C GLY A 38 31.85 6.44 -39.58
N LYS A 39 31.67 7.71 -39.21
CA LYS A 39 32.57 8.41 -38.28
C LYS A 39 32.28 7.96 -36.84
N PHE A 40 32.99 6.95 -36.36
CA PHE A 40 32.97 6.57 -34.95
C PHE A 40 34.13 7.22 -34.22
N GLU A 41 33.83 8.14 -33.30
CA GLU A 41 34.82 8.79 -32.43
C GLU A 41 34.70 8.23 -31.01
N PRO A 42 35.62 7.34 -30.57
CA PRO A 42 35.59 6.74 -29.24
C PRO A 42 35.67 7.76 -28.09
N SER A 43 36.21 8.95 -28.35
CA SER A 43 36.30 10.05 -27.37
C SER A 43 34.90 10.53 -26.92
N ASN A 44 33.92 10.53 -27.82
CA ASN A 44 32.58 11.05 -27.52
C ASN A 44 31.64 9.97 -26.97
N LEU A 45 32.13 8.74 -26.81
CA LEU A 45 31.35 7.59 -26.39
C LEU A 45 30.77 7.78 -24.98
N GLY A 46 31.54 8.37 -24.06
CA GLY A 46 31.10 8.65 -22.69
C GLY A 46 29.92 9.64 -22.64
N LEU A 47 30.01 10.73 -23.41
CA LEU A 47 28.94 11.72 -23.52
C LEU A 47 27.68 11.11 -24.15
N TRP A 48 27.84 10.35 -25.24
CA TRP A 48 26.72 9.66 -25.88
C TRP A 48 26.04 8.65 -24.94
N LEU A 49 26.82 7.83 -24.22
CA LEU A 49 26.30 6.88 -23.23
C LEU A 49 25.53 7.60 -22.13
N GLY A 50 26.11 8.64 -21.53
CA GLY A 50 25.48 9.42 -20.47
C GLY A 50 24.17 10.07 -20.92
N THR A 51 24.17 10.78 -22.04
CA THR A 51 22.96 11.42 -22.58
C THR A 51 21.90 10.40 -22.97
N SER A 52 22.29 9.23 -23.49
CA SER A 52 21.35 8.16 -23.83
C SER A 52 20.70 7.53 -22.59
N ILE A 53 21.47 7.30 -21.53
CA ILE A 53 20.94 6.80 -20.24
C ILE A 53 19.99 7.81 -19.62
N PHE A 54 20.35 9.10 -19.65
CA PHE A 54 19.48 10.18 -19.18
C PHE A 54 18.17 10.25 -19.99
N ALA A 55 18.24 10.13 -21.32
CA ALA A 55 17.05 10.18 -22.18
C ALA A 55 16.10 8.99 -22.01
N GLN A 56 16.61 7.85 -21.53
CA GLN A 56 15.84 6.63 -21.25
C GLN A 56 15.51 6.48 -19.76
N GLU A 57 15.54 7.58 -18.99
CA GLU A 57 15.11 7.57 -17.60
C GLU A 57 13.61 7.22 -17.53
N ALA A 58 13.33 5.97 -17.19
CA ALA A 58 11.98 5.58 -16.81
C ALA A 58 11.98 4.59 -15.64
N VAL A 59 13.10 4.30 -14.98
CA VAL A 59 13.11 3.38 -13.83
C VAL A 59 12.21 3.91 -12.72
N VAL A 60 12.29 5.20 -12.39
CA VAL A 60 11.43 5.85 -11.39
C VAL A 60 9.98 5.88 -11.85
N VAL A 61 9.72 6.25 -13.11
CA VAL A 61 8.37 6.30 -13.69
C VAL A 61 7.75 4.91 -13.83
N SER A 62 8.56 3.88 -14.06
CA SER A 62 8.12 2.50 -14.22
C SER A 62 7.49 1.97 -12.94
N GLN A 63 7.90 2.47 -11.77
CA GLN A 63 7.25 2.14 -10.50
C GLN A 63 5.83 2.72 -10.43
N CYS A 64 5.63 3.98 -10.85
CA CYS A 64 4.29 4.57 -10.93
C CYS A 64 3.42 3.86 -11.98
N VAL A 65 3.98 3.54 -13.15
CA VAL A 65 3.26 2.78 -14.19
C VAL A 65 2.94 1.37 -13.71
N TYR A 66 3.84 0.72 -12.96
CA TYR A 66 3.59 -0.56 -12.33
C TYR A 66 2.45 -0.46 -11.32
N GLN A 67 2.45 0.55 -10.45
CA GLN A 67 1.36 0.80 -9.49
C GLN A 67 0.02 1.00 -10.21
N ASP A 68 -0.02 1.84 -11.26
CA ASP A 68 -1.25 2.10 -12.02
C ASP A 68 -1.74 0.89 -12.84
N THR A 69 -0.82 0.12 -13.44
CA THR A 69 -1.18 -1.10 -14.19
C THR A 69 -1.55 -2.25 -13.26
N ARG A 70 -0.93 -2.35 -12.09
CA ARG A 70 -1.32 -3.26 -11.00
C ARG A 70 -2.77 -3.02 -10.56
N LEU A 71 -3.25 -1.77 -10.56
CA LEU A 71 -4.64 -1.46 -10.23
C LEU A 71 -5.67 -1.90 -11.29
N ARG A 72 -5.24 -2.27 -12.51
CA ARG A 72 -6.14 -2.55 -13.64
C ARG A 72 -5.95 -3.91 -14.29
N ASP A 73 -4.72 -4.28 -14.67
CA ASP A 73 -4.35 -5.55 -15.31
C ASP A 73 -2.84 -5.84 -15.14
N HIS A 74 -2.51 -6.85 -14.35
CA HIS A 74 -1.12 -7.21 -14.02
C HIS A 74 -0.33 -7.71 -15.24
N ARG A 75 -1.01 -8.28 -16.25
CA ARG A 75 -0.34 -8.81 -17.45
C ARG A 75 0.02 -7.72 -18.46
N ALA A 76 -0.57 -6.54 -18.32
CA ALA A 76 -0.37 -5.42 -19.22
C ALA A 76 0.95 -4.66 -18.96
N PHE A 77 1.54 -4.76 -17.76
CA PHE A 77 2.73 -3.98 -17.41
C PHE A 77 3.92 -4.22 -18.37
N ARG A 78 4.31 -5.48 -18.56
CA ARG A 78 5.45 -5.85 -19.42
C ARG A 78 5.27 -5.39 -20.88
N PRO A 79 4.14 -5.66 -21.58
CA PRO A 79 3.96 -5.19 -22.96
C PRO A 79 3.87 -3.67 -23.05
N ILE A 80 3.26 -2.98 -22.08
CA ILE A 80 3.21 -1.52 -22.05
C ILE A 80 4.62 -0.94 -21.90
N LEU A 81 5.41 -1.45 -20.96
CA LEU A 81 6.76 -0.98 -20.71
C LEU A 81 7.64 -1.19 -21.96
N VAL A 82 7.65 -2.41 -22.50
CA VAL A 82 8.44 -2.74 -23.70
C VAL A 82 8.03 -1.88 -24.90
N SER A 83 6.72 -1.73 -25.15
CA SER A 83 6.23 -0.93 -26.28
C SER A 83 6.60 0.55 -26.11
N SER A 84 6.51 1.09 -24.90
CA SER A 84 6.84 2.49 -24.61
C SER A 84 8.32 2.76 -24.83
N PHE A 85 9.21 1.92 -24.29
CA PHE A 85 10.66 2.04 -24.51
C PHE A 85 11.03 1.88 -25.98
N LEU A 86 10.37 0.97 -26.70
CA LEU A 86 10.62 0.77 -28.13
C LEU A 86 10.21 2.00 -28.94
N ILE A 87 9.02 2.56 -28.69
CA ILE A 87 8.53 3.77 -29.35
C ILE A 87 9.47 4.95 -29.09
N CYS A 88 9.85 5.17 -27.82
CA CYS A 88 10.76 6.26 -27.44
C CYS A 88 12.15 6.11 -28.07
N SER A 89 12.69 4.89 -28.11
CA SER A 89 14.00 4.60 -28.71
C SER A 89 14.00 4.82 -30.21
N VAL A 90 12.95 4.35 -30.91
CA VAL A 90 12.79 4.54 -32.36
C VAL A 90 12.63 6.03 -32.68
N ALA A 91 11.79 6.75 -31.95
CA ALA A 91 11.55 8.17 -32.18
C ALA A 91 12.83 9.01 -31.97
N SER A 92 13.53 8.79 -30.85
CA SER A 92 14.78 9.50 -30.53
C SER A 92 15.88 9.21 -31.54
N THR A 93 16.04 7.94 -31.93
CA THR A 93 17.04 7.54 -32.94
C THR A 93 16.73 8.13 -34.32
N ALA A 94 15.46 8.12 -34.73
CA ALA A 94 15.04 8.70 -36.00
C ALA A 94 15.30 10.22 -36.05
N LEU A 95 14.98 10.94 -34.97
CA LEU A 95 15.23 12.37 -34.89
C LEU A 95 16.74 12.70 -34.88
N ALA A 96 17.54 11.93 -34.15
CA ALA A 96 19.00 12.08 -34.13
C ALA A 96 19.61 11.82 -35.53
N ALA A 97 19.22 10.73 -36.19
CA ALA A 97 19.68 10.40 -37.53
C ALA A 97 19.30 11.50 -38.54
N PHE A 98 18.06 11.98 -38.47
CA PHE A 98 17.58 13.08 -39.30
C PHE A 98 18.39 14.37 -39.07
N GLY A 99 18.66 14.73 -37.81
CA GLY A 99 19.49 15.89 -37.48
C GLY A 99 20.90 15.80 -38.03
N CYS A 100 21.55 14.65 -37.90
CA CYS A 100 22.87 14.40 -38.46
C CYS A 100 22.87 14.48 -39.99
N MET A 101 21.82 14.01 -40.66
CA MET A 101 21.68 14.13 -42.11
C MET A 101 21.51 15.59 -42.58
N CYS A 102 20.76 16.40 -41.84
CA CYS A 102 20.53 17.81 -42.19
C CYS A 102 21.76 18.70 -41.91
N TYR A 103 22.40 18.54 -40.76
CA TYR A 103 23.37 19.51 -40.23
C TYR A 103 24.77 18.93 -39.98
N GLY A 104 24.96 17.61 -40.01
CA GLY A 104 26.24 16.95 -39.77
C GLY A 104 26.89 17.37 -38.45
N ASP A 105 28.19 17.65 -38.50
CA ASP A 105 29.01 18.07 -37.36
C ASP A 105 28.59 19.46 -36.79
N SER A 106 27.71 20.20 -37.47
CA SER A 106 27.19 21.50 -37.03
C SER A 106 25.88 21.43 -36.24
N VAL A 107 25.37 20.22 -35.98
CA VAL A 107 24.12 20.04 -35.24
C VAL A 107 24.28 20.58 -33.81
N LYS A 108 23.38 21.50 -33.44
CA LYS A 108 23.29 22.00 -32.06
C LYS A 108 22.55 21.00 -31.17
N GLN A 109 22.95 20.94 -29.91
CA GLN A 109 22.40 20.04 -28.89
C GLN A 109 20.88 20.15 -28.73
N VAL A 110 20.37 21.37 -28.71
CA VAL A 110 18.93 21.63 -28.71
C VAL A 110 18.48 21.83 -30.15
N PHE A 111 17.65 20.90 -30.64
CA PHE A 111 17.38 20.77 -32.07
C PHE A 111 16.84 22.04 -32.73
N TYR A 112 15.88 22.74 -32.10
CA TYR A 112 15.28 23.95 -32.69
C TYR A 112 16.24 25.14 -32.75
N LEU A 113 17.38 25.12 -32.04
CA LEU A 113 18.40 26.16 -32.17
C LEU A 113 19.13 26.09 -33.52
N ASN A 114 18.97 25.01 -34.29
CA ASN A 114 19.47 24.89 -35.65
C ASN A 114 18.63 25.72 -36.65
N PHE A 115 17.43 26.14 -36.25
CA PHE A 115 16.55 26.97 -37.09
C PHE A 115 16.91 28.45 -36.99
N PRO A 116 16.48 29.31 -37.94
CA PRO A 116 16.76 30.74 -37.91
C PRO A 116 16.15 31.41 -36.67
N ALA A 117 16.98 32.11 -35.87
CA ALA A 117 16.57 32.73 -34.61
C ALA A 117 15.48 33.82 -34.75
N SER A 118 15.29 34.38 -35.95
CA SER A 118 14.25 35.36 -36.26
C SER A 118 12.95 34.74 -36.77
N SER A 119 12.86 33.41 -36.84
CA SER A 119 11.66 32.72 -37.32
C SER A 119 10.59 32.68 -36.24
N LEU A 120 9.34 32.85 -36.67
CA LEU A 120 8.17 32.75 -35.79
C LEU A 120 8.06 31.36 -35.16
N ASP A 121 8.52 30.33 -35.85
CA ASP A 121 8.57 28.94 -35.37
C ASP A 121 9.49 28.77 -34.15
N VAL A 122 10.67 29.42 -34.14
CA VAL A 122 11.59 29.40 -32.98
C VAL A 122 11.00 30.14 -31.79
N THR A 123 10.40 31.32 -32.01
CA THR A 123 9.74 32.07 -30.94
C THR A 123 8.57 31.29 -30.34
N ILE A 124 7.77 30.62 -31.17
CA ILE A 124 6.71 29.71 -30.72
C ILE A 124 7.29 28.56 -29.90
N ALA A 125 8.36 27.91 -30.39
CA ALA A 125 8.98 26.80 -29.70
C ALA A 125 9.53 27.20 -28.32
N GLU A 126 10.24 28.32 -28.23
CA GLU A 126 10.75 28.87 -26.97
C GLU A 126 9.63 29.21 -25.99
N THR A 127 8.56 29.86 -26.48
CA THR A 127 7.40 30.24 -25.65
C THR A 127 6.71 28.99 -25.09
N ILE A 128 6.47 28.00 -25.94
CA ILE A 128 5.81 26.75 -25.57
C ILE A 128 6.67 25.96 -24.58
N LEU A 129 7.98 25.86 -24.82
CA LEU A 129 8.89 25.20 -23.88
C LEU A 129 8.90 25.92 -22.52
N CYS A 130 8.89 27.24 -22.47
CA CYS A 130 8.78 27.98 -21.22
C CYS A 130 7.46 27.64 -20.47
N LEU A 131 6.34 27.59 -21.20
CA LEU A 131 5.02 27.27 -20.61
C LEU A 131 4.93 25.85 -20.07
N VAL A 132 5.65 24.89 -20.66
CA VAL A 132 5.67 23.49 -20.21
C VAL A 132 6.70 23.26 -19.10
N LEU A 133 7.91 23.83 -19.23
CA LEU A 133 9.01 23.59 -18.30
C LEU A 133 8.79 24.28 -16.94
N LEU A 134 8.14 25.45 -16.89
CA LEU A 134 7.90 26.17 -15.63
C LEU A 134 7.02 25.37 -14.64
N PRO A 135 5.83 24.87 -15.03
CA PRO A 135 5.02 24.01 -14.14
C PRO A 135 5.71 22.69 -13.83
N THR A 136 6.39 22.10 -14.82
CA THR A 136 7.10 20.82 -14.65
C THR A 136 8.22 20.93 -13.62
N PHE A 137 8.98 22.03 -13.62
CA PHE A 137 10.02 22.28 -12.64
C PHE A 137 9.45 22.29 -11.21
N VAL A 138 8.30 22.93 -11.00
CA VAL A 138 7.64 22.97 -9.67
C VAL A 138 7.25 21.58 -9.20
N ILE A 139 6.68 20.76 -10.10
CA ILE A 139 6.26 19.38 -9.78
C ILE A 139 7.48 18.51 -9.46
N GLN A 140 8.55 18.62 -10.25
CA GLN A 140 9.79 17.85 -10.04
C GLN A 140 10.56 18.28 -8.79
N LEU A 141 10.46 19.55 -8.38
CA LEU A 141 11.12 20.04 -7.17
C LEU A 141 10.41 19.61 -5.88
N TYR A 142 9.12 19.27 -5.94
CA TYR A 142 8.34 18.83 -4.78
C TYR A 142 8.95 17.63 -4.02
N PRO A 143 9.25 16.48 -4.66
CA PRO A 143 9.86 15.35 -3.96
C PRO A 143 11.24 15.70 -3.41
N VAL A 144 12.03 16.49 -4.14
CA VAL A 144 13.36 16.96 -3.68
C VAL A 144 13.23 17.80 -2.42
N ALA A 145 12.27 18.73 -2.38
CA ALA A 145 11.99 19.56 -1.22
C ALA A 145 11.54 18.72 -0.01
N ARG A 146 10.71 17.69 -0.23
CA ARG A 146 10.29 16.76 0.84
C ARG A 146 11.46 15.98 1.42
N CYS A 147 12.35 15.43 0.59
CA CYS A 147 13.56 14.76 1.10
C CYS A 147 14.47 15.70 1.89
N PHE A 148 14.55 16.98 1.48
CA PHE A 148 15.33 17.98 2.21
C PHE A 148 14.68 18.36 3.54
N ASP A 149 13.35 18.45 3.58
CA ASP A 149 12.58 18.70 4.80
C ASP A 149 12.82 17.55 5.81
N GLU A 150 12.80 16.28 5.37
CA GLU A 150 13.12 15.10 6.20
C GLU A 150 14.56 15.11 6.72
N LEU A 151 15.55 15.46 5.88
CA LEU A 151 16.96 15.55 6.29
C LEU A 151 17.19 16.63 7.36
N LEU A 152 16.52 17.78 7.24
CA LEU A 152 16.57 18.86 8.23
C LEU A 152 15.92 18.45 9.56
N THR A 153 14.89 17.62 9.51
CA THR A 153 14.30 16.98 10.68
C THR A 153 15.27 16.00 11.34
N CYS A 154 15.89 15.09 10.58
CA CYS A 154 16.87 14.14 11.13
C CYS A 154 18.10 14.83 11.75
N ALA A 155 18.49 15.99 11.23
CA ALA A 155 19.59 16.80 11.74
C ALA A 155 19.21 17.69 12.94
N GLY A 156 17.95 17.67 13.39
CA GLY A 156 17.48 18.40 14.58
C GLY A 156 17.30 19.91 14.38
N TYR A 157 17.31 20.41 13.14
CA TYR A 157 17.12 21.84 12.83
C TYR A 157 15.65 22.25 12.70
N VAL A 158 14.75 21.27 12.53
CA VAL A 158 13.32 21.47 12.34
C VAL A 158 12.58 20.38 13.12
N SER A 159 11.73 20.77 14.07
CA SER A 159 10.72 19.87 14.63
C SER A 159 9.64 19.61 13.58
N LEU A 160 9.17 18.36 13.48
CA LEU A 160 8.10 17.97 12.57
C LEU A 160 6.83 18.76 12.89
N SER A 161 6.59 19.84 12.15
CA SER A 161 5.22 20.27 11.86
C SER A 161 4.76 19.46 10.67
N SER A 162 3.91 18.46 10.94
CA SER A 162 3.04 17.82 9.98
C SER A 162 2.10 18.89 9.43
N ASP A 163 2.25 19.26 8.16
CA ASP A 163 1.29 20.14 7.48
C ASP A 163 0.83 19.44 6.21
N ASP A 164 -0.45 19.05 6.20
CA ASP A 164 -1.47 19.73 5.38
C ASP A 164 -2.90 19.35 5.86
N SER A 165 -3.29 19.67 7.11
CA SER A 165 -4.68 20.05 7.45
C SER A 165 -4.84 20.58 8.88
N ASP A 166 -5.00 21.90 8.93
CA ASP A 166 -5.62 22.74 9.97
C ASP A 166 -4.86 23.11 11.26
N GLU A 167 -4.92 24.41 11.50
CA GLU A 167 -4.33 25.14 12.61
C GLU A 167 -4.98 24.77 13.94
N THR A 168 -4.22 24.17 14.85
CA THR A 168 -4.50 24.28 16.28
C THR A 168 -3.49 25.18 16.96
N LEU A 169 -4.05 26.21 17.60
CA LEU A 169 -3.44 27.18 18.49
C LEU A 169 -2.97 26.44 19.75
N GLU A 170 -1.66 26.33 19.95
CA GLU A 170 -0.95 26.34 21.25
C GLU A 170 0.47 25.77 21.06
N ASP A 171 1.24 26.35 20.15
CA ASP A 171 2.70 26.24 20.16
C ASP A 171 3.26 27.65 20.23
N SER A 172 4.24 27.85 21.12
CA SER A 172 4.86 29.15 21.40
C SER A 172 5.21 29.88 20.10
N GLU A 173 4.65 31.08 19.89
CA GLU A 173 4.71 31.85 18.63
C GLU A 173 6.15 32.02 18.07
N GLU A 174 7.17 31.95 18.91
CA GLU A 174 8.58 32.07 18.52
C GLU A 174 9.14 30.81 17.80
N GLY A 175 8.69 29.60 18.13
CA GLY A 175 9.23 28.34 17.57
C GLY A 175 8.66 27.97 16.19
N ARG A 176 7.36 28.24 15.99
CA ARG A 176 6.64 27.93 14.74
C ARG A 176 7.08 28.82 13.57
N GLY A 177 7.40 30.09 13.85
CA GLY A 177 7.99 31.01 12.88
C GLY A 177 9.39 30.59 12.42
N GLN A 178 10.19 30.02 13.32
CA GLN A 178 11.56 29.61 13.04
C GLN A 178 11.60 28.36 12.14
N SER A 179 10.78 27.34 12.42
CA SER A 179 10.70 26.12 11.58
C SER A 179 10.14 26.38 10.18
N CYS A 180 9.15 27.27 10.04
CA CYS A 180 8.62 27.68 8.73
C CYS A 180 9.66 28.48 7.93
N LEU A 181 10.35 29.41 8.58
CA LEU A 181 11.41 30.20 7.95
C LEU A 181 12.56 29.30 7.47
N VAL A 182 12.97 28.31 8.25
CA VAL A 182 14.01 27.35 7.85
C VAL A 182 13.59 26.53 6.62
N LYS A 183 12.34 26.02 6.58
CA LYS A 183 11.79 25.30 5.41
C LYS A 183 11.77 26.20 4.16
N VAL A 184 11.33 27.45 4.30
CA VAL A 184 11.31 28.43 3.18
C VAL A 184 12.73 28.75 2.73
N LEU A 185 13.66 29.02 3.65
CA LEU A 185 15.06 29.29 3.34
C LEU A 185 15.75 28.11 2.66
N ALA A 186 15.46 26.87 3.07
CA ALA A 186 15.97 25.67 2.43
C ALA A 186 15.45 25.52 0.99
N ARG A 187 14.17 25.78 0.75
CA ARG A 187 13.58 25.78 -0.60
C ARG A 187 14.16 26.90 -1.48
N TRP A 188 14.35 28.09 -0.92
CA TRP A 188 15.04 29.19 -1.60
C TRP A 188 16.48 28.81 -1.94
N LEU A 189 17.20 28.18 -1.01
CA LEU A 189 18.54 27.70 -1.24
C LEU A 189 18.59 26.66 -2.37
N LEU A 190 17.67 25.69 -2.43
CA LEU A 190 17.58 24.71 -3.52
C LEU A 190 17.37 25.39 -4.89
N VAL A 191 16.47 26.37 -4.95
CA VAL A 191 16.22 27.14 -6.18
C VAL A 191 17.45 27.99 -6.55
N ILE A 192 18.09 28.63 -5.58
CA ILE A 192 19.31 29.42 -5.80
C ILE A 192 20.44 28.53 -6.31
N ILE A 193 20.67 27.36 -5.72
CA ILE A 193 21.67 26.39 -6.17
C ILE A 193 21.39 26.01 -7.63
N THR A 194 20.13 25.70 -7.96
CA THR A 194 19.73 25.36 -9.33
C THR A 194 20.01 26.51 -10.30
N CYS A 195 19.66 27.75 -9.93
CA CYS A 195 19.95 28.94 -10.71
C CYS A 195 21.45 29.20 -10.88
N VAL A 196 22.26 28.96 -9.84
CA VAL A 196 23.72 29.09 -9.87
C VAL A 196 24.32 28.04 -10.80
N VAL A 197 23.90 26.78 -10.70
CA VAL A 197 24.32 25.71 -11.62
C VAL A 197 23.94 26.08 -13.06
N ALA A 198 22.72 26.56 -13.30
CA ALA A 198 22.29 27.01 -14.63
C ALA A 198 23.08 28.23 -15.14
N ALA A 199 23.56 29.10 -14.26
CA ALA A 199 24.36 30.27 -14.62
C ALA A 199 25.84 29.94 -14.86
N VAL A 200 26.37 28.91 -14.18
CA VAL A 200 27.79 28.52 -14.22
C VAL A 200 28.06 27.45 -15.27
N VAL A 201 27.10 26.56 -15.54
CA VAL A 201 27.24 25.49 -16.52
C VAL A 201 26.61 25.94 -17.84
N PRO A 202 27.41 26.27 -18.87
CA PRO A 202 26.91 26.84 -20.11
C PRO A 202 26.35 25.80 -21.09
N ASP A 203 26.44 24.50 -20.77
CA ASP A 203 26.24 23.41 -21.71
C ASP A 203 25.29 22.33 -21.20
N LEU A 204 24.23 22.04 -21.97
CA LEU A 204 23.18 21.10 -21.59
C LEU A 204 23.62 19.64 -21.75
N ALA A 205 24.47 19.34 -22.74
CA ALA A 205 25.01 18.00 -22.93
C ALA A 205 25.91 17.60 -21.75
N CYS A 206 26.73 18.51 -21.23
CA CYS A 206 27.47 18.29 -19.99
C CYS A 206 26.58 17.86 -18.82
N ILE A 207 25.49 18.59 -18.54
CA ILE A 207 24.59 18.29 -17.40
C ILE A 207 23.87 16.95 -17.60
N SER A 208 23.33 16.71 -18.80
CA SER A 208 22.64 15.46 -19.11
C SER A 208 23.59 14.26 -19.12
N GLY A 209 24.81 14.44 -19.63
CA GLY A 209 25.89 13.45 -19.60
C GLY A 209 26.29 13.05 -18.17
N TYR A 210 26.51 14.01 -17.28
CA TYR A 210 26.80 13.74 -15.86
C TYR A 210 25.61 13.09 -15.14
N SER A 211 24.40 13.62 -15.34
CA SER A 211 23.19 13.10 -14.69
C SER A 211 22.93 11.64 -15.09
N GLY A 212 23.11 11.31 -16.38
CA GLY A 212 22.99 9.96 -16.89
C GLY A 212 24.09 9.01 -16.42
N SER A 213 25.35 9.44 -16.52
CA SER A 213 26.52 8.60 -16.22
C SER A 213 26.71 8.34 -14.72
N PHE A 214 26.29 9.28 -13.87
CA PHE A 214 26.42 9.15 -12.41
C PHE A 214 25.10 8.72 -11.77
N ALA A 215 24.11 9.62 -11.70
CA ALA A 215 22.91 9.39 -10.91
C ALA A 215 22.02 8.28 -11.49
N MET A 216 21.75 8.34 -12.80
CA MET A 216 20.87 7.37 -13.45
C MET A 216 21.53 6.02 -13.68
N SER A 217 22.87 5.98 -13.81
CA SER A 217 23.59 4.71 -13.90
C SER A 217 23.48 3.93 -12.59
N VAL A 218 23.61 4.60 -11.43
CA VAL A 218 23.41 3.98 -10.10
C VAL A 218 22.01 3.40 -9.97
N ILE A 219 20.98 4.17 -10.30
CA ILE A 219 19.58 3.74 -10.14
C ILE A 219 19.18 2.70 -11.19
N GLY A 220 19.68 2.80 -12.41
CA GLY A 220 19.25 1.97 -13.54
C GLY A 220 20.06 0.70 -13.77
N PHE A 221 21.35 0.67 -13.42
CA PHE A 221 22.24 -0.47 -13.70
C PHE A 221 22.87 -1.10 -12.46
N PHE A 222 22.99 -0.37 -11.35
CA PHE A 222 23.53 -0.95 -10.11
C PHE A 222 22.42 -1.47 -9.20
N LEU A 223 21.43 -0.63 -8.91
CA LEU A 223 20.39 -0.97 -7.94
C LEU A 223 19.59 -2.22 -8.34
N PRO A 224 19.10 -2.39 -9.60
CA PRO A 224 18.25 -3.53 -9.93
C PRO A 224 19.00 -4.88 -9.86
N PRO A 225 20.20 -5.05 -10.46
CA PRO A 225 20.96 -6.30 -10.33
C PRO A 225 21.41 -6.59 -8.89
N LEU A 226 21.81 -5.58 -8.11
CA LEU A 226 22.20 -5.79 -6.72
C LEU A 226 21.00 -6.23 -5.86
N CYS A 227 19.82 -5.65 -6.07
CA CYS A 227 18.59 -6.09 -5.42
C CYS A 227 18.22 -7.50 -5.88
N HIS A 228 18.24 -7.79 -7.19
CA HIS A 228 17.90 -9.10 -7.74
C HIS A 228 18.81 -10.21 -7.19
N LEU A 229 20.14 -10.01 -7.21
CA LEU A 229 21.11 -10.96 -6.68
C LEU A 229 21.00 -11.14 -5.15
N LYS A 230 20.69 -10.07 -4.41
CA LYS A 230 20.52 -10.12 -2.95
C LYS A 230 19.22 -10.83 -2.54
N LEU A 231 18.13 -10.62 -3.29
CA LEU A 231 16.83 -11.23 -3.03
C LEU A 231 16.80 -12.71 -3.44
N HIS A 232 17.51 -13.09 -4.51
CA HIS A 232 17.44 -14.44 -5.10
C HIS A 232 18.68 -15.31 -4.93
N HIS A 233 19.57 -15.01 -3.97
CA HIS A 233 20.93 -15.57 -3.79
C HIS A 233 21.08 -17.12 -3.94
N PHE A 234 20.02 -17.91 -3.75
CA PHE A 234 20.05 -19.38 -3.86
C PHE A 234 19.28 -19.97 -5.06
N ARG A 235 18.66 -19.14 -5.92
CA ARG A 235 17.80 -19.59 -7.03
C ARG A 235 18.07 -18.91 -8.38
N VAL A 236 19.11 -18.07 -8.48
CA VAL A 236 19.44 -17.36 -9.74
C VAL A 236 19.91 -18.35 -10.81
N SER A 237 19.29 -18.32 -11.99
CA SER A 237 19.75 -19.12 -13.12
C SER A 237 21.10 -18.61 -13.63
N THR A 238 21.89 -19.45 -14.31
CA THR A 238 23.17 -19.01 -14.90
C THR A 238 22.98 -17.86 -15.89
N LEU A 239 21.86 -17.85 -16.62
CA LEU A 239 21.54 -16.78 -17.57
C LEU A 239 21.25 -15.47 -16.85
N ASP A 240 20.44 -15.49 -15.78
CA ASP A 240 20.10 -14.29 -15.02
C ASP A 240 21.34 -13.70 -14.33
N TRP A 241 22.21 -14.55 -13.79
CA TRP A 241 23.47 -14.12 -13.21
C TRP A 241 24.38 -13.43 -14.25
N ILE A 242 24.48 -14.00 -15.47
CA ILE A 242 25.25 -13.39 -16.57
C ILE A 242 24.64 -12.03 -16.96
N LEU A 243 23.31 -11.93 -17.02
CA LEU A 243 22.63 -10.68 -17.34
C LEU A 243 22.83 -9.61 -16.26
N ASP A 244 22.73 -9.97 -14.99
CA ASP A 244 22.95 -9.07 -13.85
C ASP A 244 24.38 -8.53 -13.82
N VAL A 245 25.37 -9.42 -13.97
CA VAL A 245 26.78 -9.03 -14.06
C VAL A 245 27.04 -8.18 -15.30
N GLY A 246 26.37 -8.49 -16.42
CA GLY A 246 26.41 -7.69 -17.64
C GLY A 246 25.88 -6.27 -17.44
N LEU A 247 24.74 -6.12 -16.76
CA LEU A 247 24.14 -4.82 -16.44
C LEU A 247 25.06 -4.01 -15.51
N LEU A 248 25.65 -4.64 -14.50
CA LEU A 248 26.63 -4.00 -13.62
C LEU A 248 27.87 -3.53 -14.39
N ALA A 249 28.38 -4.33 -15.31
CA ALA A 249 29.52 -3.96 -16.15
C ALA A 249 29.20 -2.77 -17.07
N VAL A 250 27.99 -2.72 -17.64
CA VAL A 250 27.50 -1.57 -18.42
C VAL A 250 27.42 -0.33 -17.55
N GLY A 251 26.86 -0.43 -16.33
CA GLY A 251 26.78 0.68 -15.38
C GLY A 251 28.15 1.22 -14.97
N VAL A 252 29.13 0.35 -14.68
CA VAL A 252 30.51 0.76 -14.40
C VAL A 252 31.16 1.42 -15.61
N THR A 253 30.95 0.88 -16.80
CA THR A 253 31.50 1.45 -18.04
C THR A 253 30.93 2.84 -18.31
N ALA A 254 29.62 3.01 -18.16
CA ALA A 254 28.95 4.30 -18.30
C ALA A 254 29.44 5.32 -17.27
N LEU A 255 29.60 4.91 -16.01
CA LEU A 255 30.12 5.76 -14.95
C LEU A 255 31.56 6.21 -15.22
N VAL A 256 32.46 5.27 -15.55
CA VAL A 256 33.89 5.56 -15.76
C VAL A 256 34.09 6.42 -17.00
N LEU A 257 33.56 6.00 -18.16
CA LEU A 257 33.72 6.72 -19.42
C LEU A 257 32.96 8.04 -19.42
N GLY A 258 31.76 8.05 -18.84
CA GLY A 258 30.92 9.24 -18.76
C GLY A 258 31.54 10.31 -17.89
N VAL A 259 32.05 9.98 -16.70
CA VAL A 259 32.72 10.96 -15.84
C VAL A 259 34.06 11.41 -16.42
N SER A 260 34.86 10.50 -17.00
CA SER A 260 36.17 10.85 -17.56
C SER A 260 36.08 11.77 -18.78
N ASN A 261 35.17 11.47 -19.71
CA ASN A 261 35.08 12.19 -20.98
C ASN A 261 34.25 13.47 -20.84
N THR A 262 33.20 13.46 -20.02
CA THR A 262 32.43 14.69 -19.75
C THR A 262 33.30 15.71 -18.97
N SER A 263 34.24 15.26 -18.13
CA SER A 263 35.18 16.16 -17.45
C SER A 263 36.13 16.87 -18.40
N THR A 264 36.61 16.21 -19.45
CA THR A 264 37.49 16.81 -20.47
C THR A 264 36.73 17.75 -21.39
N ASP A 265 35.52 17.37 -21.81
CA ASP A 265 34.73 18.15 -22.77
C ASP A 265 34.15 19.43 -22.14
N CYS A 266 33.69 19.37 -20.89
CA CYS A 266 33.19 20.57 -20.19
C CYS A 266 34.30 21.57 -19.84
N ALA A 267 35.54 21.10 -19.66
CA ALA A 267 36.70 21.97 -19.41
C ALA A 267 37.11 22.78 -20.66
N GLU A 268 37.01 22.20 -21.86
CA GLU A 268 37.24 22.91 -23.13
C GLU A 268 36.13 23.93 -23.45
N VAL A 269 34.87 23.63 -23.11
CA VAL A 269 33.73 24.51 -23.38
C VAL A 269 33.70 25.73 -22.45
N SER A 270 34.12 25.59 -21.19
CA SER A 270 34.22 26.69 -20.22
C SER A 270 35.17 27.81 -20.68
N GLN A 271 36.18 27.48 -21.50
CA GLN A 271 37.12 28.47 -22.06
C GLN A 271 36.55 29.27 -23.25
N ARG A 272 35.45 28.83 -23.89
CA ARG A 272 34.86 29.47 -25.08
C ARG A 272 33.66 30.38 -24.78
N GLY A 273 33.03 30.29 -23.60
CA GLY A 273 31.81 31.03 -23.25
C GLY A 273 32.05 32.38 -22.54
N GLY A 274 31.99 33.49 -23.28
CA GLY A 274 32.08 34.84 -22.72
C GLY A 274 30.88 35.24 -21.83
N ARG A 275 31.15 35.76 -20.63
CA ARG A 275 30.18 36.22 -19.61
C ARG A 275 29.20 37.28 -20.15
N ARG A 276 27.89 37.00 -20.18
CA ARG A 276 26.82 38.02 -20.35
C ARG A 276 26.34 38.53 -18.98
N LYS A 277 26.33 39.86 -18.80
CA LYS A 277 25.83 40.57 -17.61
C LYS A 277 24.29 40.68 -17.65
N TRP A 278 23.64 40.29 -16.56
CA TRP A 278 22.19 40.39 -16.36
C TRP A 278 21.81 41.67 -15.60
N ARG A 279 20.67 42.29 -15.93
CA ARG A 279 20.02 43.40 -15.19
C ARG A 279 18.56 43.02 -14.91
N ALA A 280 18.12 43.15 -13.66
CA ALA A 280 16.78 42.76 -13.22
C ALA A 280 15.74 43.89 -13.42
N PRO A 281 14.48 43.59 -13.81
CA PRO A 281 13.35 44.51 -13.71
C PRO A 281 12.59 44.37 -12.37
N SER A 282 11.92 45.46 -11.97
CA SER A 282 11.28 45.66 -10.67
C SER A 282 9.91 45.00 -10.51
N PHE A 283 9.67 44.48 -9.31
CA PHE A 283 8.53 43.71 -8.82
C PHE A 283 7.40 44.63 -8.30
N ALA A 284 6.48 45.08 -9.17
CA ALA A 284 5.29 45.82 -8.72
C ALA A 284 4.18 45.80 -9.78
N ALA A 285 3.39 44.72 -9.82
CA ALA A 285 1.98 44.69 -10.27
C ALA A 285 1.52 43.24 -10.52
N PHE A 286 1.19 42.46 -9.49
CA PHE A 286 0.45 41.21 -9.69
C PHE A 286 -0.25 40.70 -8.44
N TRP A 287 -1.11 41.52 -7.82
CA TRP A 287 -2.06 41.00 -6.83
C TRP A 287 -3.39 41.73 -6.96
N GLU A 288 -4.38 41.06 -7.55
CA GLU A 288 -5.78 41.15 -7.11
C GLU A 288 -6.66 40.10 -7.81
N GLY A 289 -7.43 39.37 -7.00
CA GLY A 289 -8.69 38.74 -7.42
C GLY A 289 -8.69 37.21 -7.57
N SER A 290 -9.22 36.49 -6.56
CA SER A 290 -10.59 35.92 -6.62
C SER A 290 -10.79 34.75 -5.65
N ARG A 291 -11.81 34.88 -4.79
CA ARG A 291 -12.36 33.83 -3.92
C ARG A 291 -13.14 32.78 -4.74
N ARG A 292 -13.11 31.51 -4.33
CA ARG A 292 -13.94 30.40 -4.89
C ARG A 292 -15.17 30.11 -4.00
N PRO A 293 -16.29 29.61 -4.55
CA PRO A 293 -17.32 28.93 -3.78
C PRO A 293 -17.13 27.40 -3.76
N ARG A 294 -17.49 26.80 -2.62
CA ARG A 294 -17.53 25.36 -2.29
C ARG A 294 -18.57 24.60 -3.13
N MET A 295 -18.25 23.39 -3.57
CA MET A 295 -19.18 22.46 -4.24
C MET A 295 -19.56 21.31 -3.29
N ARG A 296 -20.87 21.09 -3.11
CA ARG A 296 -21.47 19.95 -2.39
C ARG A 296 -21.38 18.68 -3.24
N LEU A 297 -21.03 17.55 -2.61
CA LEU A 297 -21.27 16.22 -3.17
C LEU A 297 -22.70 15.78 -2.89
N SER A 298 -23.40 15.33 -3.93
CA SER A 298 -24.76 14.79 -3.90
C SER A 298 -24.74 13.33 -3.47
N ALA A 299 -25.65 12.97 -2.56
CA ALA A 299 -25.95 11.62 -2.12
C ALA A 299 -26.43 10.74 -3.29
N VAL A 300 -25.92 9.50 -3.33
CA VAL A 300 -26.45 8.40 -4.15
C VAL A 300 -27.49 7.67 -3.30
N SER A 301 -28.65 7.35 -3.90
CA SER A 301 -29.83 6.79 -3.24
C SER A 301 -29.64 5.35 -2.75
N GLU A 302 -30.07 5.10 -1.51
CA GLU A 302 -29.89 3.87 -0.70
C GLU A 302 -31.03 2.83 -0.79
N ASP A 303 -31.65 2.60 -1.94
CA ASP A 303 -32.72 1.58 -1.98
C ASP A 303 -32.16 0.17 -2.27
N ASN A 304 -31.98 -0.61 -1.19
CA ASN A 304 -31.94 -2.07 -1.11
C ASN A 304 -30.94 -2.84 -2.01
N LEU A 305 -29.65 -2.54 -1.88
CA LEU A 305 -28.60 -3.27 -2.62
C LEU A 305 -28.20 -4.65 -2.02
N LEU A 306 -28.57 -4.98 -0.77
CA LEU A 306 -28.02 -6.17 -0.08
C LEU A 306 -29.04 -7.19 0.44
N GLY A 307 -30.36 -6.99 0.26
CA GLY A 307 -31.38 -7.96 0.71
C GLY A 307 -31.41 -8.24 2.22
N LEU A 308 -30.80 -7.38 3.03
CA LEU A 308 -30.73 -7.49 4.49
C LEU A 308 -32.02 -7.00 5.15
N ASP A 309 -32.33 -7.51 6.35
CA ASP A 309 -33.46 -7.01 7.14
C ASP A 309 -33.21 -5.58 7.64
N GLN A 310 -34.31 -4.83 7.82
CA GLN A 310 -34.23 -3.40 8.17
C GLN A 310 -33.56 -3.16 9.52
N ASP A 311 -33.77 -4.03 10.51
CA ASP A 311 -33.19 -3.87 11.85
C ASP A 311 -31.67 -4.02 11.80
N THR A 312 -31.15 -4.98 11.03
CA THR A 312 -29.71 -5.13 10.77
C THR A 312 -29.14 -3.93 10.03
N VAL A 313 -29.83 -3.41 9.01
CA VAL A 313 -29.41 -2.22 8.25
C VAL A 313 -29.33 -1.00 9.17
N ASP A 314 -30.37 -0.77 9.97
CA ASP A 314 -30.44 0.36 10.90
C ASP A 314 -29.36 0.27 11.98
N LEU A 315 -29.10 -0.93 12.50
CA LEU A 315 -28.03 -1.16 13.47
C LEU A 315 -26.64 -0.90 12.86
N HIS A 316 -26.36 -1.43 11.67
CA HIS A 316 -25.09 -1.18 10.99
C HIS A 316 -24.92 0.30 10.63
N ARG A 317 -25.98 0.97 10.18
CA ARG A 317 -25.97 2.42 9.92
C ARG A 317 -25.65 3.21 11.18
N LYS A 318 -26.30 2.91 12.31
CA LYS A 318 -26.01 3.55 13.59
C LYS A 318 -24.53 3.42 13.98
N TYR A 319 -23.96 2.22 13.83
CA TYR A 319 -22.54 1.99 14.12
C TYR A 319 -21.61 2.66 13.11
N HIS A 320 -21.99 2.70 11.84
CA HIS A 320 -21.28 3.42 10.78
C HIS A 320 -21.24 4.92 11.09
N ASP A 321 -22.38 5.54 11.41
CA ASP A 321 -22.48 6.96 11.75
C ASP A 321 -21.70 7.30 13.02
N ALA A 322 -21.80 6.44 14.05
CA ALA A 322 -21.04 6.58 15.28
C ALA A 322 -19.53 6.45 15.01
N THR A 323 -19.14 5.54 14.13
CA THR A 323 -17.75 5.33 13.71
C THR A 323 -17.22 6.52 12.92
N ILE A 324 -17.99 7.07 11.98
CA ILE A 324 -17.66 8.31 11.28
C ILE A 324 -17.49 9.45 12.29
N THR A 325 -18.41 9.58 13.24
CA THR A 325 -18.36 10.62 14.26
C THR A 325 -17.11 10.49 15.12
N TYR A 326 -16.84 9.29 15.64
CA TYR A 326 -15.63 9.00 16.40
C TYR A 326 -14.37 9.32 15.58
N THR A 327 -14.33 8.93 14.31
CA THR A 327 -13.19 9.20 13.42
C THR A 327 -13.02 10.68 13.18
N ALA A 328 -14.08 11.43 12.90
CA ALA A 328 -14.02 12.87 12.72
C ALA A 328 -13.54 13.59 13.99
N MET A 329 -13.92 13.10 15.18
CA MET A 329 -13.47 13.64 16.46
C MET A 329 -12.01 13.28 16.82
N ASN A 330 -11.46 12.23 16.19
CA ASN A 330 -10.13 11.70 16.49
C ASN A 330 -9.28 11.57 15.21
N ILE A 331 -9.51 12.42 14.20
CA ILE A 331 -8.97 12.22 12.86
C ILE A 331 -7.44 12.33 12.82
N ASP A 332 -6.89 13.28 13.57
CA ASP A 332 -5.44 13.50 13.69
C ASP A 332 -4.77 12.26 14.31
N TRP A 333 -5.37 11.73 15.37
CA TRP A 333 -4.88 10.49 15.99
C TRP A 333 -5.03 9.26 15.09
N ALA A 334 -6.16 9.13 14.38
CA ALA A 334 -6.40 8.01 13.47
C ALA A 334 -5.44 8.02 12.27
N GLN A 335 -5.02 9.21 11.82
CA GLN A 335 -4.04 9.41 10.74
C GLN A 335 -2.60 9.19 11.20
N ASP A 336 -2.25 9.61 12.43
CA ASP A 336 -0.90 9.48 13.00
C ASP A 336 -0.67 8.16 13.77
N LYS A 337 -1.65 7.24 13.77
CA LYS A 337 -1.57 5.99 14.52
C LYS A 337 -0.47 5.06 13.98
N GLY A 338 0.69 5.08 14.65
CA GLY A 338 1.73 4.07 14.52
C GLY A 338 1.44 2.78 15.30
N TYR A 339 2.37 1.83 15.16
CA TYR A 339 2.38 0.49 15.77
C TYR A 339 2.10 0.45 17.30
N GLU A 340 2.42 1.50 18.04
CA GLU A 340 2.53 1.44 19.51
C GLU A 340 1.28 1.81 20.32
N ASN A 341 0.34 2.60 19.79
CA ASN A 341 -0.45 3.41 20.73
C ASN A 341 -1.81 2.81 21.07
N ASP A 342 -1.93 2.28 22.28
CA ASP A 342 -2.97 2.82 23.16
C ASP A 342 -2.46 3.78 24.24
N GLY A 343 -1.16 4.07 24.28
CA GLY A 343 -0.57 5.10 25.15
C GLY A 343 -0.65 4.78 26.64
N GLU A 344 -1.16 3.60 27.03
CA GLU A 344 -1.28 3.21 28.44
C GLU A 344 -0.03 2.53 28.99
N LEU A 345 0.85 2.03 28.11
CA LEU A 345 2.08 1.32 28.49
C LEU A 345 3.30 2.24 28.46
N SER A 346 4.08 2.25 29.55
CA SER A 346 5.43 2.84 29.57
C SER A 346 6.38 2.11 28.61
N GLU A 347 7.48 2.75 28.22
CA GLU A 347 8.47 2.14 27.31
C GLU A 347 8.99 0.79 27.82
N THR A 348 9.28 0.69 29.12
CA THR A 348 9.72 -0.57 29.75
C THR A 348 8.66 -1.67 29.73
N GLU A 349 7.37 -1.29 29.85
CA GLU A 349 6.25 -2.23 29.78
C GLU A 349 6.01 -2.68 28.34
N ARG A 350 6.09 -1.78 27.35
CA ARG A 350 6.01 -2.12 25.93
C ARG A 350 7.07 -3.14 25.54
N ASP A 351 8.30 -2.94 25.99
CA ASP A 351 9.40 -3.88 25.80
C ASP A 351 9.15 -5.25 26.45
N ALA A 352 8.60 -5.27 27.67
CA ALA A 352 8.25 -6.51 28.35
C ALA A 352 7.12 -7.25 27.65
N VAL A 353 6.09 -6.53 27.23
CA VAL A 353 4.96 -7.05 26.44
C VAL A 353 5.44 -7.61 25.10
N ALA A 354 6.30 -6.89 24.37
CA ALA A 354 6.86 -7.36 23.10
C ALA A 354 7.66 -8.67 23.28
N ARG A 355 8.45 -8.79 24.37
CA ARG A 355 9.15 -10.04 24.70
C ARG A 355 8.18 -11.17 25.06
N ALA A 356 7.13 -10.88 25.83
CA ALA A 356 6.12 -11.86 26.21
C ALA A 356 5.31 -12.36 25.00
N ALA A 357 4.86 -11.44 24.14
CA ALA A 357 4.18 -11.71 22.88
C ALA A 357 5.05 -12.57 21.95
N ARG A 358 6.34 -12.23 21.82
CA ARG A 358 7.29 -13.05 21.05
C ARG A 358 7.51 -14.43 21.66
N ALA A 359 7.54 -14.55 22.98
CA ALA A 359 7.64 -15.85 23.64
C ALA A 359 6.37 -16.70 23.44
N ARG A 360 5.18 -16.07 23.44
CA ARG A 360 3.89 -16.71 23.16
C ARG A 360 3.87 -17.32 21.76
N LEU A 361 4.42 -16.60 20.77
CA LEU A 361 4.49 -17.07 19.39
C LEU A 361 5.17 -18.45 19.25
N PHE A 362 6.32 -18.67 19.91
CA PHE A 362 7.07 -19.92 19.83
C PHE A 362 6.41 -21.11 20.55
N ARG A 363 5.33 -20.88 21.30
CA ARG A 363 4.54 -21.94 21.98
C ARG A 363 3.26 -22.31 21.23
N TRP A 364 2.97 -21.65 20.11
CA TRP A 364 1.84 -21.99 19.26
C TRP A 364 1.97 -23.43 18.72
N PRO A 365 0.87 -24.22 18.59
CA PRO A 365 -0.55 -23.86 18.76
C PRO A 365 -1.12 -24.09 20.17
N GLU A 366 -0.29 -24.43 21.16
CA GLU A 366 -0.82 -24.77 22.48
C GLU A 366 -1.31 -23.53 23.25
N LEU A 367 -2.38 -23.73 24.01
CA LEU A 367 -2.88 -22.79 25.01
C LEU A 367 -2.50 -23.31 26.39
N GLU A 368 -1.57 -22.64 27.06
CA GLU A 368 -1.16 -22.98 28.43
C GLU A 368 -1.95 -22.16 29.46
N ASP A 369 -1.98 -22.62 30.71
CA ASP A 369 -2.65 -21.92 31.82
C ASP A 369 -2.16 -20.46 32.00
N ARG A 370 -0.91 -20.18 31.61
CA ARG A 370 -0.33 -18.82 31.68
C ARG A 370 -0.90 -17.86 30.64
N ASP A 371 -1.42 -18.40 29.54
CA ASP A 371 -1.91 -17.65 28.38
C ASP A 371 -3.43 -17.39 28.50
N VAL A 372 -4.06 -17.81 29.61
CA VAL A 372 -5.49 -17.74 29.86
C VAL A 372 -5.76 -17.11 31.23
N HIS A 373 -6.49 -16.00 31.23
CA HIS A 373 -6.79 -15.22 32.43
C HIS A 373 -8.30 -15.22 32.68
N ALA A 374 -8.75 -15.91 33.73
CA ALA A 374 -10.15 -15.97 34.08
C ALA A 374 -10.62 -14.63 34.69
N VAL A 375 -11.76 -14.13 34.21
CA VAL A 375 -12.47 -12.98 34.79
C VAL A 375 -13.87 -13.39 35.20
N ASP A 376 -14.16 -13.23 36.49
CA ASP A 376 -15.42 -13.64 37.11
C ASP A 376 -16.24 -12.41 37.51
N PHE A 377 -17.31 -12.15 36.78
CA PHE A 377 -18.23 -11.02 37.01
C PHE A 377 -19.60 -11.45 37.59
N GLY A 378 -19.72 -12.70 38.02
CA GLY A 378 -20.91 -13.26 38.66
C GLY A 378 -20.61 -14.48 39.53
N PRO A 379 -21.54 -14.90 40.40
CA PRO A 379 -21.30 -15.97 41.37
C PRO A 379 -21.27 -17.39 40.74
N GLU A 380 -21.75 -17.56 39.50
CA GLU A 380 -21.61 -18.77 38.69
C GLU A 380 -21.49 -18.40 37.20
N ARG A 381 -20.74 -19.17 36.40
CA ARG A 381 -20.66 -18.95 34.94
C ARG A 381 -22.06 -18.99 34.33
N LEU A 382 -22.41 -17.92 33.61
CA LEU A 382 -23.75 -17.68 33.11
C LEU A 382 -24.16 -18.78 32.13
N ARG A 383 -25.42 -19.21 32.23
CA ARG A 383 -26.01 -20.21 31.35
C ARG A 383 -26.79 -19.50 30.25
N PHE A 384 -26.40 -19.67 28.99
CA PHE A 384 -27.15 -19.05 27.89
C PHE A 384 -28.32 -19.92 27.42
N CYS A 385 -28.16 -21.24 27.37
CA CYS A 385 -29.23 -22.12 26.89
C CYS A 385 -30.39 -22.15 27.90
N LYS A 386 -31.61 -21.86 27.43
CA LYS A 386 -32.81 -21.79 28.29
C LYS A 386 -33.18 -23.11 28.99
N SER A 387 -32.92 -24.25 28.35
CA SER A 387 -33.30 -25.59 28.86
C SER A 387 -32.12 -26.56 28.92
N ALA A 388 -32.21 -27.59 29.79
CA ALA A 388 -31.17 -28.63 29.94
C ALA A 388 -30.94 -29.35 28.62
N ASP A 389 -32.03 -29.70 27.95
CA ASP A 389 -31.99 -30.37 26.67
C ASP A 389 -31.35 -29.48 25.58
N SER A 390 -31.54 -28.16 25.63
CA SER A 390 -30.88 -27.22 24.70
C SER A 390 -29.38 -27.14 24.96
N ALA A 391 -28.98 -27.11 26.24
CA ALA A 391 -27.58 -27.13 26.64
C ALA A 391 -26.87 -28.43 26.26
N GLU A 392 -27.56 -29.57 26.32
CA GLU A 392 -27.06 -30.87 25.88
C GLU A 392 -26.94 -30.95 24.34
N ALA A 393 -27.95 -30.46 23.62
CA ALA A 393 -27.96 -30.51 22.16
C ALA A 393 -26.92 -29.58 21.51
N LEU A 394 -26.82 -28.35 22.00
CA LEU A 394 -25.97 -27.32 21.39
C LEU A 394 -24.57 -27.27 22.00
N GLY A 395 -24.44 -27.68 23.26
CA GLY A 395 -23.33 -27.27 24.11
C GLY A 395 -23.56 -25.85 24.58
N ASP A 396 -23.75 -25.62 25.89
CA ASP A 396 -23.91 -24.26 26.40
C ASP A 396 -22.57 -23.52 26.39
N PRO A 397 -22.42 -22.45 25.58
CA PRO A 397 -21.16 -21.74 25.46
C PRO A 397 -20.88 -20.83 26.66
N GLY A 398 -21.83 -20.60 27.57
CA GLY A 398 -21.67 -19.69 28.70
C GLY A 398 -20.68 -20.18 29.75
N LYS A 399 -20.39 -21.49 29.74
CA LYS A 399 -19.26 -22.05 30.51
C LYS A 399 -17.91 -21.84 29.83
N ASN A 400 -17.87 -21.47 28.55
CA ASN A 400 -16.68 -21.41 27.70
C ASN A 400 -16.72 -20.15 26.83
N VAL A 401 -16.71 -18.98 27.48
CA VAL A 401 -16.56 -17.70 26.80
C VAL A 401 -15.07 -17.37 26.75
N PHE A 402 -14.53 -17.13 25.56
CA PHE A 402 -13.16 -16.71 25.33
C PHE A 402 -13.12 -15.34 24.68
N VAL A 403 -12.26 -14.45 25.17
CA VAL A 403 -11.97 -13.16 24.55
C VAL A 403 -10.51 -13.15 24.13
N VAL A 404 -10.25 -13.05 22.83
CA VAL A 404 -8.90 -12.94 22.29
C VAL A 404 -8.45 -11.49 22.40
N SER A 405 -7.40 -11.22 23.17
CA SER A 405 -6.87 -9.86 23.33
C SER A 405 -5.36 -9.81 23.18
N GLN A 406 -4.87 -8.77 22.51
CA GLN A 406 -3.44 -8.53 22.37
C GLN A 406 -2.90 -7.88 23.65
N MET A 407 -1.82 -8.44 24.21
CA MET A 407 -1.15 -7.89 25.39
C MET A 407 -0.73 -6.41 25.25
N ARG A 408 -0.45 -5.96 24.02
CA ARG A 408 -0.07 -4.58 23.71
C ARG A 408 -1.24 -3.59 23.62
N ARG A 409 -2.48 -4.04 23.86
CA ARG A 409 -3.71 -3.24 23.75
C ARG A 409 -4.55 -3.25 25.05
N PRO A 410 -3.98 -2.89 26.23
CA PRO A 410 -4.72 -2.87 27.50
C PRO A 410 -5.99 -2.00 27.48
N SER A 411 -6.08 -0.95 26.67
CA SER A 411 -7.29 -0.14 26.49
C SER A 411 -8.45 -0.93 25.86
N ARG A 412 -8.18 -1.72 24.81
CA ARG A 412 -9.18 -2.62 24.17
C ARG A 412 -9.62 -3.69 25.15
N LEU A 413 -8.67 -4.29 25.87
CA LEU A 413 -8.99 -5.23 26.93
C LEU A 413 -9.88 -4.59 28.01
N ARG A 414 -9.57 -3.37 28.48
CA ARG A 414 -10.40 -2.67 29.46
C ARG A 414 -11.82 -2.43 28.94
N HIS A 415 -11.96 -2.06 27.67
CA HIS A 415 -13.26 -1.91 27.02
C HIS A 415 -14.03 -3.23 27.00
N ALA A 416 -13.42 -4.32 26.50
CA ALA A 416 -14.03 -5.64 26.47
C ALA A 416 -14.44 -6.12 27.87
N LEU A 417 -13.61 -5.90 28.90
CA LEU A 417 -13.93 -6.21 30.28
C LEU A 417 -15.12 -5.40 30.82
N ASN A 418 -15.24 -4.12 30.45
CA ASN A 418 -16.39 -3.31 30.83
C ASN A 418 -17.68 -3.83 30.20
N GLU A 419 -17.65 -4.23 28.93
CA GLU A 419 -18.82 -4.82 28.25
C GLU A 419 -19.25 -6.14 28.90
N LEU A 420 -18.28 -7.02 29.20
CA LEU A 420 -18.53 -8.26 29.93
C LEU A 420 -19.10 -8.01 31.33
N TYR A 421 -18.54 -7.05 32.06
CA TYR A 421 -19.01 -6.68 33.40
C TYR A 421 -20.44 -6.15 33.38
N ARG A 422 -20.78 -5.30 32.39
CA ARG A 422 -22.13 -4.75 32.21
C ARG A 422 -23.17 -5.83 31.96
N GLU A 423 -22.84 -6.85 31.18
CA GLU A 423 -23.73 -7.97 30.87
C GLU A 423 -23.60 -9.15 31.88
N GLY A 424 -22.74 -9.04 32.89
CA GLY A 424 -22.52 -10.06 33.91
C GLY A 424 -21.91 -11.36 33.38
N ILE A 425 -21.10 -11.29 32.32
CA ILE A 425 -20.52 -12.44 31.63
C ILE A 425 -19.13 -12.72 32.16
N SER A 426 -18.92 -13.91 32.72
CA SER A 426 -17.58 -14.38 33.09
C SER A 426 -16.90 -15.02 31.88
N ALA A 427 -15.62 -14.74 31.67
CA ALA A 427 -14.89 -15.14 30.48
C ALA A 427 -13.45 -15.55 30.78
N ASN A 428 -12.83 -16.21 29.81
CA ASN A 428 -11.41 -16.53 29.77
C ASN A 428 -10.77 -15.55 28.77
N ILE A 429 -9.96 -14.61 29.25
CA ILE A 429 -9.17 -13.73 28.39
C ILE A 429 -7.97 -14.53 27.89
N VAL A 430 -7.84 -14.66 26.58
CA VAL A 430 -6.78 -15.41 25.91
C VAL A 430 -5.75 -14.44 25.37
N ASP A 431 -4.49 -14.67 25.73
CA ASP A 431 -3.36 -13.95 25.18
C ASP A 431 -3.20 -14.28 23.69
N ALA A 432 -3.55 -13.28 22.86
CA ALA A 432 -3.49 -13.40 21.41
C ALA A 432 -2.06 -13.64 20.92
N VAL A 433 -1.95 -14.39 19.81
CA VAL A 433 -0.71 -14.44 19.03
C VAL A 433 -0.54 -13.11 18.32
N ASP A 434 0.55 -12.43 18.67
CA ASP A 434 0.93 -11.18 18.06
C ASP A 434 1.63 -11.42 16.70
N GLY A 435 0.93 -11.10 15.62
CA GLY A 435 1.48 -11.22 14.27
C GLY A 435 2.69 -10.32 14.01
N ASP A 436 2.87 -9.23 14.74
CA ASP A 436 4.04 -8.37 14.55
C ASP A 436 5.28 -8.95 15.23
N GLY A 437 5.13 -10.01 16.02
CA GLY A 437 6.21 -10.84 16.52
C GLY A 437 7.03 -11.51 15.41
N PHE A 438 6.44 -11.73 14.23
CA PHE A 438 7.12 -12.32 13.07
C PHE A 438 8.22 -11.41 12.54
N ARG A 439 9.41 -11.94 12.28
CA ARG A 439 10.49 -11.18 11.64
C ARG A 439 10.56 -11.39 10.13
N ALA A 440 10.19 -12.58 9.67
CA ALA A 440 10.29 -13.00 8.29
C ALA A 440 9.26 -14.09 7.98
N GLN A 441 8.97 -14.29 6.69
CA GLN A 441 8.00 -15.27 6.21
C GLN A 441 8.39 -16.71 6.54
N ASP A 442 9.68 -17.03 6.57
CA ASP A 442 10.16 -18.37 6.89
C ASP A 442 9.83 -18.80 8.32
N GLU A 443 9.62 -17.85 9.25
CA GLU A 443 9.14 -18.15 10.61
C GLU A 443 7.71 -18.72 10.58
N LEU A 444 6.85 -18.27 9.67
CA LEU A 444 5.49 -18.81 9.49
C LEU A 444 5.53 -20.23 8.93
N GLU A 445 6.33 -20.46 7.88
CA GLU A 445 6.47 -21.78 7.27
C GLU A 445 7.04 -22.81 8.26
N ARG A 446 7.99 -22.41 9.12
CA ARG A 446 8.53 -23.27 10.19
C ARG A 446 7.49 -23.67 11.23
N LEU A 447 6.53 -22.79 11.50
CA LEU A 447 5.37 -23.10 12.35
C LEU A 447 4.30 -23.91 11.60
N GLY A 448 4.50 -24.18 10.31
CA GLY A 448 3.57 -24.94 9.48
C GLY A 448 2.42 -24.12 8.94
N ILE A 449 2.50 -22.78 9.05
CA ILE A 449 1.48 -21.86 8.53
C ILE A 449 1.83 -21.55 7.09
N ILE A 450 0.98 -22.02 6.18
CA ILE A 450 1.16 -21.89 4.74
C ILE A 450 -0.11 -21.23 4.19
N PRO A 451 0.00 -20.07 3.53
CA PRO A 451 -1.13 -19.42 2.90
C PRO A 451 -1.71 -20.28 1.76
N VAL A 452 -2.98 -20.06 1.40
CA VAL A 452 -3.55 -20.67 0.18
C VAL A 452 -2.66 -20.36 -1.04
N PRO A 453 -2.37 -21.35 -1.91
CA PRO A 453 -1.55 -21.12 -3.09
C PRO A 453 -2.12 -20.02 -3.99
N GLY A 454 -1.24 -19.11 -4.42
CA GLY A 454 -1.65 -17.97 -5.23
C GLY A 454 -2.48 -16.93 -4.48
N TYR A 455 -2.38 -16.87 -3.15
CA TYR A 455 -2.95 -15.77 -2.38
C TYR A 455 -2.45 -14.43 -2.96
N GLU A 456 -3.36 -13.76 -3.64
CA GLU A 456 -3.27 -12.38 -4.06
C GLU A 456 -4.55 -11.78 -3.49
N GLY A 457 -4.46 -11.13 -2.33
CA GLY A 457 -5.66 -10.60 -1.67
C GLY A 457 -6.51 -9.74 -2.62
N HIS A 458 -7.78 -9.58 -2.27
CA HIS A 458 -8.79 -8.89 -3.08
C HIS A 458 -8.39 -7.44 -3.46
N LYS A 459 -9.00 -6.86 -4.52
CA LYS A 459 -8.79 -5.44 -4.91
C LYS A 459 -9.02 -4.45 -3.76
N ASN A 460 -9.86 -4.82 -2.78
CA ASN A 460 -10.15 -4.04 -1.57
C ASN A 460 -9.32 -4.48 -0.34
N HIS A 461 -8.51 -5.55 -0.43
CA HIS A 461 -7.79 -6.18 0.68
C HIS A 461 -6.26 -6.10 0.58
N GLY A 462 -5.71 -5.44 -0.44
CA GLY A 462 -4.27 -5.48 -0.69
C GLY A 462 -3.82 -6.87 -1.16
N ILE A 463 -2.69 -6.95 -1.86
CA ILE A 463 -2.27 -8.21 -2.49
C ILE A 463 -1.63 -9.18 -1.48
N HIS A 464 -1.24 -8.69 -0.30
CA HIS A 464 -0.46 -9.42 0.69
C HIS A 464 -1.23 -9.56 2.01
N LEU A 465 -1.05 -10.69 2.68
CA LEU A 465 -1.56 -10.92 4.04
C LEU A 465 -0.95 -9.91 5.01
N THR A 466 -1.75 -9.36 5.90
CA THR A 466 -1.25 -8.54 7.02
C THR A 466 -0.79 -9.44 8.16
N THR A 467 0.19 -8.99 8.94
CA THR A 467 0.59 -9.67 10.18
C THR A 467 -0.58 -9.80 11.15
N GLY A 468 -1.46 -8.79 11.22
CA GLY A 468 -2.69 -8.83 12.01
C GLY A 468 -3.62 -9.97 11.62
N GLU A 469 -3.86 -10.20 10.33
CA GLU A 469 -4.71 -11.31 9.84
C GLU A 469 -4.13 -12.67 10.24
N VAL A 470 -2.80 -12.83 10.17
CA VAL A 470 -2.11 -14.05 10.60
C VAL A 470 -2.27 -14.25 12.12
N GLY A 471 -2.00 -13.21 12.92
CA GLY A 471 -2.13 -13.26 14.37
C GLY A 471 -3.55 -13.57 14.83
N CYS A 472 -4.55 -12.96 14.18
CA CYS A 472 -5.97 -13.26 14.41
C CYS A 472 -6.26 -14.75 14.17
N PHE A 473 -5.95 -15.27 12.99
CA PHE A 473 -6.18 -16.69 12.69
C PHE A 473 -5.48 -17.63 13.67
N MET A 474 -4.21 -17.40 13.99
CA MET A 474 -3.45 -18.23 14.93
C MET A 474 -4.03 -18.23 16.34
N SER A 475 -4.57 -17.09 16.79
CA SER A 475 -5.20 -16.95 18.09
C SER A 475 -6.49 -17.77 18.17
N HIS A 476 -7.33 -17.69 17.14
CA HIS A 476 -8.57 -18.47 17.06
C HIS A 476 -8.28 -19.97 16.89
N PHE A 477 -7.27 -20.33 16.09
CA PHE A 477 -6.79 -21.71 15.95
C PHE A 477 -6.38 -22.33 17.28
N THR A 478 -5.70 -21.56 18.14
CA THR A 478 -5.33 -22.01 19.49
C THR A 478 -6.57 -22.40 20.31
N ILE A 479 -7.66 -21.61 20.23
CA ILE A 479 -8.90 -21.91 20.94
C ILE A 479 -9.55 -23.17 20.38
N TRP A 480 -9.59 -23.37 19.06
CA TRP A 480 -10.12 -24.62 18.47
C TRP A 480 -9.31 -25.83 18.93
N HIS A 481 -7.98 -25.72 18.94
CA HIS A 481 -7.09 -26.76 19.45
C HIS A 481 -7.37 -27.07 20.92
N HIS A 482 -7.56 -26.04 21.74
CA HIS A 482 -7.95 -26.19 23.15
C HIS A 482 -9.33 -26.87 23.29
N MET A 483 -10.33 -26.46 22.50
CA MET A 483 -11.66 -27.08 22.50
C MET A 483 -11.59 -28.57 22.21
N VAL A 484 -10.82 -28.97 21.20
CA VAL A 484 -10.65 -30.39 20.83
C VAL A 484 -9.91 -31.16 21.92
N LYS A 485 -8.83 -30.62 22.47
CA LYS A 485 -8.03 -31.24 23.54
C LYS A 485 -8.85 -31.47 24.82
N HIS A 486 -9.71 -30.53 25.18
CA HIS A 486 -10.51 -30.58 26.42
C HIS A 486 -11.96 -31.02 26.20
N ASN A 487 -12.32 -31.43 24.98
CA ASN A 487 -13.66 -31.87 24.60
C ASN A 487 -14.76 -30.84 24.98
N ILE A 488 -14.49 -29.56 24.70
CA ILE A 488 -15.40 -28.44 24.96
C ILE A 488 -16.52 -28.48 23.91
N PRO A 489 -17.79 -28.72 24.28
CA PRO A 489 -18.87 -28.96 23.32
C PRO A 489 -19.18 -27.75 22.43
N ALA A 490 -19.15 -26.55 23.00
CA ALA A 490 -19.28 -25.29 22.30
C ALA A 490 -18.60 -24.16 23.08
N ALA A 491 -18.13 -23.15 22.36
CA ALA A 491 -17.48 -21.98 22.95
C ALA A 491 -17.94 -20.70 22.23
N LEU A 492 -18.21 -19.65 23.01
CA LEU A 492 -18.37 -18.29 22.50
C LEU A 492 -16.98 -17.65 22.42
N ILE A 493 -16.56 -17.27 21.22
CA ILE A 493 -15.25 -16.68 20.95
C ILE A 493 -15.49 -15.25 20.48
N LEU A 494 -14.88 -14.30 21.18
CA LEU A 494 -14.96 -12.87 20.91
C LEU A 494 -13.55 -12.33 20.65
N GLU A 495 -13.44 -11.34 19.76
CA GLU A 495 -12.25 -10.46 19.70
C GLU A 495 -12.29 -9.49 20.90
N ASP A 496 -11.35 -8.55 21.04
CA ASP A 496 -11.32 -7.56 22.15
C ASP A 496 -11.85 -6.17 21.73
N ASP A 497 -12.46 -6.07 20.55
CA ASP A 497 -13.02 -4.84 20.00
C ASP A 497 -14.51 -4.96 19.68
N PHE A 498 -15.29 -5.42 20.65
CA PHE A 498 -16.74 -5.53 20.56
C PHE A 498 -17.49 -4.59 21.49
N ASP A 499 -18.74 -4.30 21.10
CA ASP A 499 -19.83 -3.80 21.94
C ASP A 499 -20.94 -4.85 22.00
N LEU A 500 -21.39 -5.18 23.21
CA LEU A 500 -22.52 -6.09 23.39
C LEU A 500 -23.84 -5.32 23.28
N GLN A 501 -24.80 -5.88 22.56
CA GLN A 501 -26.14 -5.30 22.54
C GLN A 501 -26.83 -5.49 23.88
N PRO A 502 -27.67 -4.53 24.34
CA PRO A 502 -28.36 -4.64 25.62
C PRO A 502 -29.16 -5.94 25.75
N ASP A 503 -29.16 -6.51 26.95
CA ASP A 503 -29.77 -7.81 27.27
C ASP A 503 -29.16 -8.96 26.45
N PHE A 504 -27.85 -8.89 26.18
CA PHE A 504 -27.12 -9.82 25.33
C PHE A 504 -27.37 -11.26 25.75
N ALA A 505 -27.18 -11.56 27.03
CA ALA A 505 -27.29 -12.90 27.57
C ALA A 505 -28.70 -13.49 27.39
N LEU A 506 -29.73 -12.68 27.62
CA LEU A 506 -31.13 -13.07 27.49
C LEU A 506 -31.48 -13.36 26.03
N LYS A 507 -31.12 -12.43 25.12
CA LYS A 507 -31.38 -12.55 23.68
C LYS A 507 -30.60 -13.70 23.05
N LEU A 508 -29.34 -13.89 23.44
CA LEU A 508 -28.54 -15.00 22.94
C LEU A 508 -29.19 -16.34 23.33
N GLY A 509 -29.70 -16.45 24.56
CA GLY A 509 -30.43 -17.65 24.98
C GLY A 509 -31.72 -17.91 24.19
N GLU A 510 -32.42 -16.85 23.77
CA GLU A 510 -33.57 -16.94 22.86
C GLU A 510 -33.17 -17.46 21.48
N TYR A 511 -32.12 -16.87 20.92
CA TYR A 511 -31.70 -17.16 19.55
C TYR A 511 -31.08 -18.56 19.47
N LEU A 512 -30.39 -19.00 20.53
CA LEU A 512 -29.90 -20.37 20.66
C LEU A 512 -31.05 -21.39 20.69
N GLU A 513 -32.19 -21.07 21.30
CA GLU A 513 -33.35 -21.98 21.27
C GLU A 513 -33.92 -22.12 19.85
N GLU A 514 -33.94 -21.04 19.07
CA GLU A 514 -34.33 -21.08 17.65
C GLU A 514 -33.32 -21.89 16.81
N ALA A 515 -32.03 -21.72 17.08
CA ALA A 515 -30.93 -22.41 16.41
C ALA A 515 -30.89 -23.93 16.68
N ARG A 516 -31.53 -24.40 17.76
CA ARG A 516 -31.52 -25.80 18.20
C ARG A 516 -32.06 -26.78 17.16
N GLY A 517 -32.99 -26.33 16.31
CA GLY A 517 -33.64 -27.16 15.29
C GLY A 517 -32.80 -27.43 14.04
N TYR A 518 -31.63 -26.81 13.92
CA TYR A 518 -30.83 -26.81 12.70
C TYR A 518 -29.47 -27.50 12.89
N ASP A 519 -28.92 -28.06 11.82
CA ASP A 519 -27.58 -28.64 11.81
C ASP A 519 -26.55 -27.56 11.43
N TRP A 520 -25.87 -27.04 12.45
CA TRP A 520 -24.84 -26.01 12.32
C TRP A 520 -23.64 -26.33 13.21
N ASN A 521 -22.48 -25.77 12.86
CA ASN A 521 -21.27 -25.87 13.68
C ASN A 521 -20.51 -24.55 13.87
N LEU A 522 -20.94 -23.49 13.18
CA LEU A 522 -20.52 -22.11 13.38
C LEU A 522 -21.76 -21.21 13.45
N LEU A 523 -21.84 -20.34 14.46
CA LEU A 523 -22.91 -19.34 14.58
C LEU A 523 -22.30 -17.95 14.80
N TYR A 524 -22.39 -17.08 13.80
CA TYR A 524 -21.94 -15.69 13.92
C TYR A 524 -22.87 -14.92 14.86
N VAL A 525 -22.30 -14.37 15.94
CA VAL A 525 -23.04 -13.48 16.86
C VAL A 525 -22.79 -12.00 16.55
N GLY A 526 -21.68 -11.70 15.85
CA GLY A 526 -21.37 -10.42 15.23
C GLY A 526 -20.58 -10.63 13.93
N ARG A 527 -21.01 -9.97 12.85
CA ARG A 527 -20.41 -10.05 11.50
C ARG A 527 -20.77 -8.79 10.69
N SER A 528 -20.07 -8.57 9.57
CA SER A 528 -20.48 -7.67 8.51
C SER A 528 -20.97 -8.45 7.29
N PRO A 529 -22.27 -8.45 6.96
CA PRO A 529 -22.77 -9.07 5.74
C PRO A 529 -22.30 -8.29 4.51
N THR A 530 -21.57 -8.95 3.61
CA THR A 530 -21.13 -8.36 2.34
C THR A 530 -21.94 -8.84 1.14
N GLU A 531 -22.52 -10.02 1.25
CA GLU A 531 -23.51 -10.56 0.33
C GLU A 531 -24.84 -10.82 1.06
N PRO A 532 -25.97 -10.89 0.33
CA PRO A 532 -27.26 -11.20 0.92
C PRO A 532 -27.28 -12.55 1.63
N ASP A 533 -28.07 -12.64 2.70
CA ASP A 533 -28.34 -13.92 3.36
C ASP A 533 -29.15 -14.84 2.45
N TRP A 534 -28.80 -16.12 2.48
CA TRP A 534 -29.35 -17.08 1.53
C TRP A 534 -30.75 -17.55 1.92
N THR A 535 -30.95 -17.80 3.21
CA THR A 535 -32.23 -18.31 3.70
C THR A 535 -32.45 -17.84 5.13
N ARG A 536 -33.65 -17.33 5.40
CA ARG A 536 -34.11 -17.07 6.76
C ARG A 536 -34.64 -18.36 7.37
N LEU A 537 -33.96 -18.86 8.39
CA LEU A 537 -34.30 -20.11 9.07
C LEU A 537 -35.36 -19.87 10.15
N SER A 538 -35.27 -18.77 10.88
CA SER A 538 -36.21 -18.42 11.94
C SER A 538 -36.38 -16.91 12.08
N GLN A 539 -36.99 -16.47 13.19
CA GLN A 539 -37.14 -15.04 13.44
C GLN A 539 -35.76 -14.37 13.55
N HIS A 540 -34.79 -15.00 14.22
CA HIS A 540 -33.48 -14.38 14.47
C HIS A 540 -32.29 -15.13 13.88
N ILE A 541 -32.52 -16.23 13.15
CA ILE A 541 -31.47 -17.06 12.58
C ILE A 541 -31.57 -17.09 11.05
N VAL A 542 -30.44 -16.89 10.39
CA VAL A 542 -30.27 -16.97 8.94
C VAL A 542 -29.10 -17.87 8.56
N GLU A 543 -29.14 -18.40 7.34
CA GLU A 543 -27.95 -18.90 6.65
C GLU A 543 -27.24 -17.72 5.97
N PRO A 544 -26.00 -17.38 6.39
CA PRO A 544 -25.31 -16.22 5.85
C PRO A 544 -24.79 -16.47 4.43
N GLY A 545 -24.79 -15.40 3.61
CA GLY A 545 -23.96 -15.31 2.41
C GLY A 545 -22.48 -15.06 2.76
N TYR A 546 -21.68 -14.63 1.78
CA TYR A 546 -20.31 -14.17 2.08
C TYR A 546 -20.36 -13.04 3.10
N THR A 547 -19.54 -13.15 4.15
CA THR A 547 -19.55 -12.22 5.27
C THR A 547 -18.13 -11.98 5.78
N LEU A 548 -17.89 -10.77 6.26
CA LEU A 548 -16.65 -10.38 6.90
C LEU A 548 -16.82 -10.25 8.41
N TRP A 549 -15.69 -10.03 9.09
CA TRP A 549 -15.54 -9.87 10.53
C TRP A 549 -15.78 -11.16 11.33
N THR A 550 -14.91 -11.37 12.31
CA THR A 550 -15.01 -12.42 13.31
C THR A 550 -15.11 -11.88 14.73
N VAL A 551 -15.62 -10.64 14.87
CA VAL A 551 -15.77 -9.93 16.15
C VAL A 551 -16.41 -10.80 17.24
N GLY A 552 -17.35 -11.68 16.85
CA GLY A 552 -17.82 -12.74 17.73
C GLY A 552 -18.54 -13.86 17.01
N TYR A 553 -18.27 -15.11 17.41
CA TYR A 553 -18.98 -16.29 16.95
C TYR A 553 -19.00 -17.40 18.00
N ILE A 554 -19.95 -18.33 17.87
CA ILE A 554 -19.98 -19.59 18.61
C ILE A 554 -19.49 -20.70 17.69
N MET A 555 -18.50 -21.45 18.16
CA MET A 555 -17.98 -22.65 17.50
C MET A 555 -18.43 -23.88 18.28
N ARG A 556 -18.94 -24.89 17.57
CA ARG A 556 -19.20 -26.22 18.15
C ARG A 556 -17.99 -27.13 17.96
N LEU A 557 -17.88 -28.13 18.82
CA LEU A 557 -16.74 -29.05 18.86
C LEU A 557 -16.50 -29.77 17.53
N ASP A 558 -17.57 -30.14 16.81
CA ASP A 558 -17.46 -30.79 15.51
C ASP A 558 -16.90 -29.86 14.43
N GLY A 559 -17.25 -28.57 14.46
CA GLY A 559 -16.66 -27.54 13.60
C GLY A 559 -15.17 -27.32 13.89
N ALA A 560 -14.81 -27.20 15.18
CA ALA A 560 -13.41 -27.10 15.60
C ALA A 560 -12.59 -28.33 15.16
N LYS A 561 -13.13 -29.55 15.34
CA LYS A 561 -12.49 -30.79 14.86
C LYS A 561 -12.33 -30.80 13.35
N ALA A 562 -13.37 -30.44 12.61
CA ALA A 562 -13.33 -30.41 11.14
C ALA A 562 -12.24 -29.47 10.61
N LEU A 563 -12.08 -28.30 11.23
CA LEU A 563 -10.99 -27.36 10.90
C LEU A 563 -9.60 -27.96 11.20
N LEU A 564 -9.39 -28.50 12.40
CA LEU A 564 -8.08 -29.06 12.75
C LEU A 564 -7.72 -30.30 11.92
N ASP A 565 -8.68 -31.19 11.68
CA ASP A 565 -8.49 -32.41 10.87
C ASP A 565 -8.16 -32.07 9.41
N ALA A 566 -8.74 -31.00 8.88
CA ALA A 566 -8.46 -30.48 7.55
C ALA A 566 -7.11 -29.75 7.42
N ARG A 567 -6.38 -29.58 8.53
CA ARG A 567 -5.07 -28.90 8.55
C ARG A 567 -5.14 -27.48 7.97
N VAL A 568 -6.16 -26.71 8.38
CA VAL A 568 -6.44 -25.37 7.84
C VAL A 568 -5.25 -24.41 7.93
N GLU A 569 -4.31 -24.62 8.86
CA GLU A 569 -3.09 -23.82 8.95
C GLU A 569 -2.18 -23.96 7.72
N ARG A 570 -2.33 -25.03 6.93
CA ARG A 570 -1.55 -25.28 5.70
C ARG A 570 -2.20 -24.75 4.43
N ALA A 571 -3.39 -24.18 4.54
CA ALA A 571 -4.12 -23.54 3.46
C ALA A 571 -4.79 -22.26 4.01
N PHE A 572 -4.02 -21.46 4.73
CA PHE A 572 -4.51 -20.31 5.48
C PHE A 572 -4.95 -19.16 4.54
N ALA A 573 -6.05 -18.51 4.91
CA ALA A 573 -6.52 -17.22 4.39
C ALA A 573 -7.10 -16.40 5.56
N PRO A 574 -7.30 -15.06 5.45
CA PRO A 574 -7.90 -14.27 6.52
C PRO A 574 -9.14 -14.95 7.07
N LEU A 575 -9.27 -14.96 8.40
CA LEU A 575 -10.18 -15.89 9.09
C LEU A 575 -11.64 -15.75 8.64
N ASP A 576 -12.09 -14.52 8.45
CA ASP A 576 -13.44 -14.19 8.01
C ASP A 576 -13.70 -14.63 6.56
N ASP A 577 -12.75 -14.40 5.65
CA ASP A 577 -12.81 -14.93 4.29
C ASP A 577 -12.79 -16.47 4.30
N TYR A 578 -11.89 -17.09 5.09
CA TYR A 578 -11.75 -18.54 5.18
C TYR A 578 -13.06 -19.20 5.61
N PHE A 579 -13.75 -18.66 6.61
CA PHE A 579 -15.05 -19.19 7.05
C PHE A 579 -16.11 -19.15 5.95
N SER A 580 -16.17 -18.05 5.19
CA SER A 580 -17.10 -17.93 4.05
C SER A 580 -16.82 -18.98 2.97
N VAL A 581 -15.55 -19.20 2.62
CA VAL A 581 -15.15 -20.23 1.64
C VAL A 581 -15.42 -21.64 2.18
N ALA A 582 -15.06 -21.91 3.44
CA ALA A 582 -15.24 -23.20 4.10
C ALA A 582 -16.72 -23.52 4.39
N ALA A 583 -17.63 -22.55 4.30
CA ALA A 583 -19.07 -22.78 4.29
C ALA A 583 -19.59 -23.27 2.92
N GLY A 584 -18.77 -23.20 1.87
CA GLY A 584 -19.22 -23.46 0.51
C GLY A 584 -20.19 -22.41 -0.02
N ARG A 585 -20.11 -21.17 0.49
CA ARG A 585 -20.98 -20.04 0.13
C ARG A 585 -20.16 -18.92 -0.55
N GLY A 586 -20.84 -17.99 -1.22
CA GLY A 586 -20.24 -16.78 -1.83
C GLY A 586 -19.26 -17.02 -2.98
N PHE A 587 -19.59 -17.95 -3.89
CA PHE A 587 -18.79 -18.27 -5.08
C PHE A 587 -19.22 -17.51 -6.35
N ASP A 588 -20.14 -16.56 -6.24
CA ASP A 588 -20.57 -15.72 -7.35
C ASP A 588 -19.54 -14.62 -7.69
N CYS A 589 -18.45 -14.55 -6.93
CA CYS A 589 -17.34 -13.60 -7.08
C CYS A 589 -17.77 -12.14 -6.91
N PHE A 590 -18.91 -11.88 -6.24
CA PHE A 590 -19.40 -10.53 -6.04
C PHE A 590 -18.50 -9.75 -5.08
N TYR A 591 -18.13 -10.36 -3.95
CA TYR A 591 -17.26 -9.73 -2.97
C TYR A 591 -15.78 -10.09 -3.10
N ASN A 592 -15.46 -11.37 -3.33
CA ASN A 592 -14.09 -11.85 -3.46
C ASN A 592 -13.91 -12.56 -4.81
N ASP A 593 -13.26 -11.90 -5.76
CA ASP A 593 -13.00 -12.44 -7.10
C ASP A 593 -12.00 -13.61 -7.11
N LYS A 594 -11.25 -13.80 -6.03
CA LYS A 594 -10.29 -14.90 -5.85
C LYS A 594 -10.86 -16.13 -5.16
N VAL A 595 -12.11 -16.08 -4.71
CA VAL A 595 -12.76 -17.18 -3.98
C VAL A 595 -12.74 -18.50 -4.77
N LEU A 596 -12.84 -18.43 -6.11
CA LEU A 596 -12.78 -19.61 -6.98
C LEU A 596 -11.37 -20.22 -7.07
N GLU A 597 -10.33 -19.43 -6.90
CA GLU A 597 -8.93 -19.89 -6.86
C GLU A 597 -8.61 -20.55 -5.51
N TRP A 598 -9.26 -20.13 -4.41
CA TRP A 598 -9.04 -20.68 -3.07
C TRP A 598 -9.85 -21.96 -2.80
N LYS A 599 -11.03 -22.07 -3.42
CA LYS A 599 -11.95 -23.20 -3.28
C LYS A 599 -11.31 -24.59 -3.42
N PRO A 600 -10.34 -24.84 -4.33
CA PRO A 600 -9.68 -26.15 -4.42
C PRO A 600 -8.87 -26.51 -3.17
N TYR A 601 -8.41 -25.52 -2.40
CA TYR A 601 -7.57 -25.69 -1.23
C TYR A 601 -8.35 -25.63 0.09
N ILE A 602 -9.52 -24.99 0.09
CA ILE A 602 -10.38 -24.83 1.27
C ILE A 602 -11.61 -25.76 1.13
N PRO A 603 -11.64 -26.89 1.84
CA PRO A 603 -12.79 -27.79 1.79
C PRO A 603 -14.01 -27.17 2.48
N VAL A 604 -15.20 -27.65 2.11
CA VAL A 604 -16.45 -27.28 2.78
C VAL A 604 -16.54 -28.03 4.12
N LEU A 605 -16.29 -27.32 5.21
CA LEU A 605 -16.20 -27.86 6.57
C LEU A 605 -17.28 -27.28 7.50
N LEU A 606 -17.76 -26.08 7.18
CA LEU A 606 -18.61 -25.28 8.06
C LEU A 606 -20.05 -25.29 7.57
N ARG A 607 -20.97 -25.33 8.52
CA ARG A 607 -22.41 -25.15 8.36
C ARG A 607 -22.77 -23.89 9.15
N PRO A 608 -22.56 -22.70 8.58
CA PRO A 608 -22.70 -21.46 9.31
C PRO A 608 -24.17 -21.07 9.45
N MET A 609 -24.48 -20.45 10.58
CA MET A 609 -25.66 -19.63 10.76
C MET A 609 -25.22 -18.25 11.26
N ALA A 610 -26.10 -17.27 11.20
CA ALA A 610 -25.86 -15.96 11.78
C ALA A 610 -27.10 -15.41 12.49
N LEU A 611 -26.86 -14.55 13.49
CA LEU A 611 -27.90 -13.81 14.19
C LEU A 611 -28.35 -12.60 13.36
N THR A 612 -29.67 -12.37 13.31
CA THR A 612 -30.31 -11.17 12.73
C THR A 612 -31.37 -10.62 13.70
N PRO A 613 -31.23 -9.39 14.22
CA PRO A 613 -30.04 -8.54 14.12
C PRO A 613 -28.85 -9.14 14.90
N PRO A 614 -27.60 -8.75 14.58
CA PRO A 614 -26.42 -9.14 15.37
C PRO A 614 -26.53 -8.71 16.84
N LEU A 615 -26.01 -9.54 17.75
CA LEU A 615 -25.95 -9.24 19.18
C LEU A 615 -24.57 -8.72 19.63
N VAL A 616 -23.57 -8.87 18.77
CA VAL A 616 -22.22 -8.33 18.95
C VAL A 616 -21.95 -7.39 17.78
N MET A 617 -21.56 -6.17 18.08
CA MET A 617 -21.14 -5.19 17.08
C MET A 617 -19.68 -4.81 17.33
N PRO A 618 -18.92 -4.38 16.31
CA PRO A 618 -17.60 -3.83 16.52
C PRO A 618 -17.67 -2.59 17.42
N TYR A 619 -16.75 -2.49 18.39
CA TYR A 619 -16.56 -1.31 19.23
C TYR A 619 -16.39 -0.08 18.32
N VAL A 620 -17.08 1.02 18.64
CA VAL A 620 -16.99 2.25 17.86
C VAL A 620 -15.53 2.74 17.79
N GLY A 621 -14.98 2.79 16.57
CA GLY A 621 -13.58 3.12 16.31
C GLY A 621 -12.71 1.90 16.00
N SER A 622 -13.12 0.68 16.32
CA SER A 622 -12.38 -0.57 16.06
C SER A 622 -11.99 -0.78 14.59
N MET A 623 -12.80 -0.36 13.62
CA MET A 623 -12.40 -0.37 12.20
C MET A 623 -11.10 0.43 11.95
N PHE A 624 -10.87 1.48 12.74
CA PHE A 624 -9.67 2.31 12.77
C PHE A 624 -8.67 1.93 13.88
N LEU A 625 -9.00 0.95 14.74
CA LEU A 625 -8.06 0.38 15.70
C LEU A 625 -7.47 -0.96 15.31
N SER A 626 -8.20 -1.71 14.48
CA SER A 626 -7.91 -3.09 14.15
C SER A 626 -6.62 -3.18 13.35
N ASP A 627 -5.79 -4.17 13.69
CA ASP A 627 -4.56 -4.49 12.96
C ASP A 627 -4.85 -5.35 11.72
N THR A 628 -6.09 -5.85 11.56
CA THR A 628 -6.56 -6.58 10.36
C THR A 628 -7.18 -5.64 9.31
N ALA A 629 -7.28 -4.34 9.60
CA ALA A 629 -7.86 -3.34 8.69
C ALA A 629 -6.86 -2.84 7.63
N LYS A 630 -7.29 -2.83 6.37
CA LYS A 630 -6.45 -3.00 5.16
C LYS A 630 -5.66 -1.79 4.62
N VAL A 631 -5.71 -0.61 5.24
CA VAL A 631 -5.18 0.63 4.62
C VAL A 631 -4.56 1.63 5.62
N ARG A 632 -3.62 1.20 6.47
CA ARG A 632 -2.87 2.15 7.32
C ARG A 632 -1.40 2.18 6.94
N ALA A 633 -0.81 3.38 6.99
CA ALA A 633 0.60 3.63 6.64
C ALA A 633 1.61 2.86 7.51
N ALA A 634 1.15 2.17 8.56
CA ALA A 634 1.95 1.37 9.47
C ALA A 634 1.59 -0.14 9.47
N THR A 635 0.63 -0.59 8.64
CA THR A 635 0.27 -2.02 8.57
C THR A 635 1.41 -2.81 7.96
N ARG A 636 1.88 -3.84 8.69
CA ARG A 636 2.95 -4.71 8.22
C ARG A 636 2.38 -5.83 7.36
N TYR A 637 2.88 -5.94 6.14
CA TYR A 637 2.50 -6.98 5.21
C TYR A 637 3.52 -8.13 5.23
N VAL A 638 3.03 -9.31 4.90
CA VAL A 638 3.83 -10.48 4.62
C VAL A 638 4.25 -10.43 3.14
N GLU A 639 5.44 -9.89 2.88
CA GLU A 639 5.85 -9.49 1.52
C GLU A 639 6.32 -10.64 0.60
N ASP A 640 6.38 -11.90 1.07
CA ASP A 640 7.02 -13.02 0.35
C ASP A 640 6.17 -14.30 0.25
N LEU A 641 4.87 -14.21 -0.10
CA LEU A 641 4.05 -15.41 -0.30
C LEU A 641 4.56 -16.21 -1.54
N PRO A 642 4.85 -17.51 -1.42
CA PRO A 642 5.39 -18.27 -2.54
C PRO A 642 4.36 -18.48 -3.66
N VAL A 643 4.77 -18.20 -4.89
CA VAL A 643 4.08 -18.63 -6.13
C VAL A 643 4.51 -20.05 -6.44
N SER A 644 3.93 -21.05 -5.78
CA SER A 644 3.90 -22.41 -6.35
C SER A 644 2.87 -23.30 -5.66
N VAL A 645 1.93 -23.78 -6.48
CA VAL A 645 1.10 -24.96 -6.22
C VAL A 645 2.03 -26.18 -6.07
N PRO A 646 1.81 -27.10 -5.12
CA PRO A 646 2.55 -28.35 -5.09
C PRO A 646 2.22 -29.15 -6.35
N ASP A 647 3.26 -29.60 -7.08
CA ASP A 647 3.07 -30.62 -8.11
C ASP A 647 2.52 -31.90 -7.44
N GLU A 648 1.43 -32.43 -8.00
CA GLU A 648 0.70 -33.63 -7.53
C GLU A 648 1.55 -34.90 -7.42
#